data_AF-A0AAJ0LK35-F1
#
_entry.id   AF-A0AAJ0LK35-F1
#
_cell.length_a   1.000
_cell.length_b   1.000
_cell.length_c   1.000
_cell.angle_alpha   90.00
_cell.angle_beta   90.00
_cell.angle_gamma   90.00
#
_symmetry.space_group_name_H-M   'P 1'
#
loop_
_entity.id
_entity.type
_entity.pdbx_description
1 polymer ?
#
loop_
_entity_poly.entity_id
_entity_poly.type
_entity_poly.pdbx_seq_one_letter_code
_entity_poly.pdbx_strand_id
1 'polypeptide(L)'
;MRIVIDMQGAQTESRFRGIGRYTLSFAQGIVRNRGDHEVFLALNGLFAHTIEGIREAFQGLLPQENIRVWHAPGPVQEIDPGNTARRQNAELIREAFLASLKPDVIHITSLFEGYIDDAISSVGLLDTQVPVTVSLYDLIPLLNPDHYLKPNPSYEQYYMRKVGHLQRASGLLAISAFSRQETLDTLGVPAERVVNVSTAIDDHFKPCEVSPAHAQALQAKFGLDRPFVLYTGGADERKNLPRLIQAFARLESGLRQHHQLLFAGKMSEGDRMGLMQEARKAGLREDELRFTNYVTEEELVQLYNLCELFVFPSWHEGFGLPALEAMACGAPVIAANTSSLPEVIGLETALFDPLDVASITAKMTEALGNEAFLNAQRAHALQQARRFSWDQTAKRTIEAFEAIAAVEPARHSTPGQGPKPRLAFVSPLPPERTGIADYSAELLPALAEYYHISLIVVQDRYEQHWVQAGFDVHDAQWLLDNAHTVDRVIYQMGNSPYHDHMLALMQAVPGTVVLHDFYMSGLMSWREQHAGYSHDWVKALYASHGYKAAAELYRDADAARLNYPVNLHPLQHAQGLIVHSDYSCKLARQWYSDYDPANWHVIPLLREPALQPDRATARRQLGLGEDDFVVCSFGFLDPSKLNHQVLDAWFGSSLAQDKTCKLVFVGDNHGGAYGQQLLDTIRRSGHASTVKITGYASRETFHQYLQAADMAIQLRTTSRGETSAAVLDCMNYGLPLVVNANGSMAELDAEAVWLLPDDCTVDSLIEAINALHGDPQLRATLGNHARSVIHDKHAPAACARAYFEAIEAFDRTARAGVDSLVTELVTRNQALTDVERRQLSQCIALNMPLMRPQRRLFLDVTATSHSDLKTGIERVARALMLALLQNPPAGYRIEPVYLSDKSGSWNYHYARRYTLDMLGVAHDWATEERVDPMAGDVLIGLDLSGDTLVRANEAGLIQYYRDTGVAVWFMLHDLLPLRMPHVFPPGTEPGFAQWLKVLTGMDGVVAVSKAVADDLQAWVKEQALERKGKRALQIDWSHHGADLANSAPSKGMPASAEQTLSTLRAKPTFLLVGTVEPRKSYLQALKAFELLWDEGVDVNLAIVGGEGWKALGDEARRDIPETIARLREHPQQGQRLFWLTGISDEYLEQVYASSACLVFTSVGEGFGLPLIEAAQHGLPILARDIPIFREVALDHAYYFKGEQPADLAQSIKAWLALFEQGQHPDSKGMPSLTWAQSAQRLTEIVLAKRLG
;
A
#
# COMPACT_ATOMS: atom_id res chain seq x y z
N MET A 1 7.82 -15.83 -12.04
CA MET A 1 8.47 -14.60 -12.53
C MET A 1 7.59 -13.40 -12.22
N ARG A 2 8.19 -12.23 -12.04
CA ARG A 2 7.55 -10.92 -11.95
C ARG A 2 7.76 -10.13 -13.25
N ILE A 3 6.66 -9.77 -13.90
CA ILE A 3 6.63 -9.07 -15.19
C ILE A 3 6.14 -7.64 -14.96
N VAL A 4 6.92 -6.64 -15.38
CA VAL A 4 6.50 -5.23 -15.34
C VAL A 4 6.25 -4.73 -16.75
N ILE A 5 5.05 -4.21 -17.02
CA ILE A 5 4.67 -3.66 -18.33
C ILE A 5 4.54 -2.15 -18.23
N ASP A 6 5.31 -1.42 -19.05
CA ASP A 6 5.17 0.03 -19.22
C ASP A 6 3.99 0.33 -20.16
N MET A 7 2.97 0.99 -19.60
CA MET A 7 1.68 1.23 -20.26
C MET A 7 1.60 2.59 -20.95
N GLN A 8 2.69 3.35 -21.08
CA GLN A 8 2.62 4.69 -21.64
C GLN A 8 2.01 4.75 -23.04
N GLY A 9 2.14 3.70 -23.87
CA GLY A 9 1.46 3.64 -25.18
C GLY A 9 -0.07 3.77 -25.09
N ALA A 10 -0.69 3.34 -23.98
CA ALA A 10 -2.12 3.51 -23.71
C ALA A 10 -2.46 4.88 -23.08
N GLN A 11 -1.46 5.68 -22.69
CA GLN A 11 -1.64 6.99 -22.06
C GLN A 11 -1.41 8.16 -23.02
N THR A 12 -0.52 8.01 -24.01
CA THR A 12 -0.18 9.08 -24.96
C THR A 12 -1.30 9.34 -25.98
N GLU A 13 -1.05 10.25 -26.93
CA GLU A 13 -1.94 10.46 -28.09
C GLU A 13 -2.10 9.20 -28.95
N SER A 14 -1.27 8.18 -28.75
CA SER A 14 -1.42 6.84 -29.34
C SER A 14 -2.67 6.10 -28.84
N ARG A 15 -3.28 6.51 -27.71
CA ARG A 15 -4.54 5.93 -27.19
C ARG A 15 -5.73 6.04 -28.14
N PHE A 16 -5.70 7.02 -29.04
CA PHE A 16 -6.70 7.20 -30.09
C PHE A 16 -6.31 6.54 -31.43
N ARG A 17 -5.22 5.76 -31.45
CA ARG A 17 -4.63 5.12 -32.64
C ARG A 17 -4.33 3.63 -32.35
N GLY A 18 -3.72 2.96 -33.32
CA GLY A 18 -3.44 1.51 -33.24
C GLY A 18 -2.53 1.10 -32.06
N ILE A 19 -1.50 1.89 -31.74
CA ILE A 19 -0.52 1.55 -30.69
C ILE A 19 -1.15 1.53 -29.30
N GLY A 20 -1.99 2.50 -28.95
CA GLY A 20 -2.59 2.52 -27.61
C GLY A 20 -3.62 1.40 -27.41
N ARG A 21 -4.39 1.06 -28.45
CA ARG A 21 -5.25 -0.14 -28.46
C ARG A 21 -4.41 -1.41 -28.32
N TYR A 22 -3.30 -1.51 -29.07
CA TYR A 22 -2.33 -2.61 -28.94
C TYR A 22 -1.86 -2.74 -27.49
N THR A 23 -1.35 -1.67 -26.87
CA THR A 23 -0.83 -1.70 -25.50
C THR A 23 -1.86 -2.25 -24.51
N LEU A 24 -3.10 -1.77 -24.58
CA LEU A 24 -4.16 -2.19 -23.67
C LEU A 24 -4.54 -3.67 -23.87
N SER A 25 -4.84 -4.06 -25.09
CA SER A 25 -5.28 -5.42 -25.42
C SER A 25 -4.15 -6.46 -25.25
N PHE A 26 -2.91 -6.09 -25.56
CA PHE A 26 -1.71 -6.88 -25.28
C PHE A 26 -1.57 -7.15 -23.78
N ALA A 27 -1.62 -6.10 -22.95
CA ALA A 27 -1.46 -6.24 -21.51
C ALA A 27 -2.62 -7.04 -20.89
N GLN A 28 -3.86 -6.86 -21.34
CA GLN A 28 -4.98 -7.72 -20.95
C GLN A 28 -4.76 -9.18 -21.35
N GLY A 29 -4.25 -9.43 -22.56
CA GLY A 29 -3.87 -10.77 -23.03
C GLY A 29 -2.81 -11.42 -22.12
N ILE A 30 -1.75 -10.70 -21.76
CA ILE A 30 -0.72 -11.18 -20.81
C ILE A 30 -1.35 -11.51 -19.47
N VAL A 31 -2.15 -10.60 -18.90
CA VAL A 31 -2.80 -10.80 -17.60
C VAL A 31 -3.74 -12.01 -17.61
N ARG A 32 -4.48 -12.26 -18.71
CA ARG A 32 -5.35 -13.46 -18.86
C ARG A 32 -4.54 -14.76 -18.94
N ASN A 33 -3.33 -14.72 -19.47
CA ASN A 33 -2.50 -15.91 -19.74
C ASN A 33 -1.29 -16.04 -18.79
N ARG A 34 -1.24 -15.25 -17.70
CA ARG A 34 -0.07 -15.12 -16.83
C ARG A 34 0.28 -16.36 -16.00
N GLY A 35 -0.60 -17.36 -15.86
CA GLY A 35 -0.37 -18.49 -14.95
C GLY A 35 -0.02 -18.02 -13.53
N ASP A 36 1.10 -18.53 -12.99
CA ASP A 36 1.64 -18.17 -11.68
C ASP A 36 2.55 -16.92 -11.70
N HIS A 37 2.70 -16.25 -12.85
CA HIS A 37 3.49 -15.03 -12.93
C HIS A 37 2.77 -13.86 -12.25
N GLU A 38 3.54 -13.05 -11.53
CA GLU A 38 3.08 -11.80 -10.97
C GLU A 38 3.23 -10.69 -12.02
N VAL A 39 2.17 -9.93 -12.30
CA VAL A 39 2.18 -8.87 -13.31
C VAL A 39 1.95 -7.53 -12.64
N PHE A 40 2.76 -6.53 -13.00
CA PHE A 40 2.60 -5.13 -12.63
C PHE A 40 2.44 -4.26 -13.88
N LEU A 41 1.56 -3.27 -13.78
CA LEU A 41 1.40 -2.24 -14.80
C LEU A 41 1.96 -0.92 -14.27
N ALA A 42 2.90 -0.32 -15.01
CA ALA A 42 3.49 0.97 -14.68
C ALA A 42 2.84 2.08 -15.52
N LEU A 43 2.23 3.05 -14.84
CA LEU A 43 1.57 4.21 -15.43
C LEU A 43 2.36 5.49 -15.12
N ASN A 44 2.51 6.37 -16.11
CA ASN A 44 3.14 7.68 -15.95
C ASN A 44 2.12 8.70 -15.40
N GLY A 45 2.43 9.28 -14.24
CA GLY A 45 1.62 10.26 -13.51
C GLY A 45 1.51 11.62 -14.19
N LEU A 46 2.32 11.92 -15.21
CA LEU A 46 2.14 13.12 -16.05
C LEU A 46 0.86 13.02 -16.93
N PHE A 47 0.28 11.83 -17.07
CA PHE A 47 -0.98 11.59 -17.78
C PHE A 47 -2.13 11.24 -16.82
N ALA A 48 -2.31 12.02 -15.74
CA ALA A 48 -3.26 11.73 -14.67
C ALA A 48 -4.69 11.39 -15.17
N HIS A 49 -5.19 12.10 -16.19
CA HIS A 49 -6.53 11.89 -16.77
C HIS A 49 -6.75 10.53 -17.44
N THR A 50 -5.68 9.76 -17.68
CA THR A 50 -5.74 8.43 -18.32
C THR A 50 -5.77 7.27 -17.32
N ILE A 51 -5.37 7.53 -16.07
CA ILE A 51 -5.11 6.49 -15.07
C ILE A 51 -6.39 5.72 -14.74
N GLU A 52 -7.49 6.43 -14.48
CA GLU A 52 -8.77 5.81 -14.09
C GLU A 52 -9.33 4.91 -15.19
N GLY A 53 -9.29 5.34 -16.45
CA GLY A 53 -9.76 4.52 -17.58
C GLY A 53 -8.98 3.22 -17.73
N ILE A 54 -7.66 3.27 -17.50
CA ILE A 54 -6.82 2.06 -17.52
C ILE A 54 -7.13 1.17 -16.31
N ARG A 55 -7.23 1.73 -15.10
CA ARG A 55 -7.60 0.96 -13.89
C ARG A 55 -8.93 0.23 -14.06
N GLU A 56 -9.92 0.88 -14.65
CA GLU A 56 -11.21 0.30 -14.99
C GLU A 56 -11.09 -0.85 -15.99
N ALA A 57 -10.27 -0.70 -17.04
CA ALA A 57 -10.05 -1.74 -18.04
C ALA A 57 -9.40 -3.03 -17.49
N PHE A 58 -8.73 -2.97 -16.33
CA PHE A 58 -8.15 -4.14 -15.65
C PHE A 58 -8.96 -4.63 -14.45
N GLN A 59 -10.13 -4.03 -14.20
CA GLN A 59 -10.96 -4.38 -13.07
C GLN A 59 -11.41 -5.85 -13.12
N GLY A 60 -11.09 -6.62 -12.08
CA GLY A 60 -11.38 -8.04 -12.00
C GLY A 60 -10.44 -8.94 -12.82
N LEU A 61 -9.47 -8.37 -13.54
CA LEU A 61 -8.41 -9.10 -14.24
C LEU A 61 -7.08 -9.05 -13.47
N LEU A 62 -6.78 -7.89 -12.89
CA LEU A 62 -5.56 -7.62 -12.12
C LEU A 62 -5.91 -6.90 -10.79
N PRO A 63 -5.26 -7.27 -9.67
CA PRO A 63 -5.35 -6.49 -8.43
C PRO A 63 -4.97 -5.03 -8.66
N GLN A 64 -5.73 -4.09 -8.08
CA GLN A 64 -5.57 -2.66 -8.36
C GLN A 64 -4.27 -2.10 -7.77
N GLU A 65 -3.76 -2.72 -6.71
CA GLU A 65 -2.46 -2.47 -6.10
C GLU A 65 -1.27 -2.84 -7.01
N ASN A 66 -1.48 -3.72 -8.01
CA ASN A 66 -0.48 -4.08 -9.00
C ASN A 66 -0.41 -3.07 -10.17
N ILE A 67 -1.30 -2.08 -10.19
CA ILE A 67 -1.25 -0.95 -11.12
C ILE A 67 -0.61 0.23 -10.39
N ARG A 68 0.65 0.50 -10.72
CA ARG A 68 1.52 1.45 -10.01
C ARG A 68 1.73 2.70 -10.85
N VAL A 69 1.57 3.86 -10.23
CA VAL A 69 1.79 5.16 -10.87
C VAL A 69 3.15 5.69 -10.43
N TRP A 70 3.95 6.16 -11.39
CA TRP A 70 5.22 6.82 -11.14
C TRP A 70 5.18 8.28 -11.56
N HIS A 71 5.97 9.13 -10.91
CA HIS A 71 5.91 10.58 -11.08
C HIS A 71 7.26 11.16 -11.50
N ALA A 72 7.27 12.23 -12.29
CA ALA A 72 8.48 12.97 -12.62
C ALA A 72 8.20 14.47 -12.77
N PRO A 73 9.21 15.35 -12.67
CA PRO A 73 9.03 16.78 -12.89
C PRO A 73 8.73 17.06 -14.36
N GLY A 74 7.48 17.45 -14.67
CA GLY A 74 7.05 17.85 -16.02
C GLY A 74 7.13 19.36 -16.31
N PRO A 75 6.88 19.78 -17.57
CA PRO A 75 6.79 18.94 -18.77
C PRO A 75 8.16 18.37 -19.20
N VAL A 76 8.11 17.29 -19.98
CA VAL A 76 9.29 16.52 -20.45
C VAL A 76 9.32 16.27 -21.96
N GLN A 77 8.27 16.69 -22.70
CA GLN A 77 8.21 16.59 -24.16
C GLN A 77 9.48 17.12 -24.84
N GLU A 78 10.02 16.37 -25.78
CA GLU A 78 11.35 16.65 -26.34
C GLU A 78 11.39 17.70 -27.44
N ILE A 79 10.26 17.97 -28.08
CA ILE A 79 10.15 19.05 -29.08
C ILE A 79 10.52 20.42 -28.50
N ASP A 80 10.44 20.58 -27.17
CA ASP A 80 10.94 21.75 -26.46
C ASP A 80 12.32 21.46 -25.82
N PRO A 81 13.40 22.05 -26.33
CA PRO A 81 14.75 21.87 -25.78
C PRO A 81 14.88 22.28 -24.31
N GLY A 82 14.02 23.18 -23.81
CA GLY A 82 13.99 23.60 -22.41
C GLY A 82 13.69 22.46 -21.43
N ASN A 83 13.14 21.35 -21.92
CA ASN A 83 12.81 20.18 -21.10
C ASN A 83 13.96 19.17 -20.97
N THR A 84 15.11 19.38 -21.64
CA THR A 84 16.19 18.38 -21.74
C THR A 84 16.64 17.82 -20.38
N ALA A 85 16.94 18.69 -19.41
CA ALA A 85 17.37 18.26 -18.08
C ALA A 85 16.27 17.51 -17.32
N ARG A 86 15.01 18.02 -17.38
CA ARG A 86 13.85 17.36 -16.77
C ARG A 86 13.62 15.97 -17.35
N ARG A 87 13.66 15.83 -18.68
CA ARG A 87 13.53 14.56 -19.40
C ARG A 87 14.61 13.57 -18.97
N GLN A 88 15.88 13.98 -18.94
CA GLN A 88 16.99 13.12 -18.51
C GLN A 88 16.86 12.65 -17.07
N ASN A 89 16.41 13.53 -16.17
CA ASN A 89 16.13 13.17 -14.78
C ASN A 89 14.95 12.19 -14.68
N ALA A 90 13.91 12.41 -15.49
CA ALA A 90 12.73 11.55 -15.54
C ALA A 90 13.04 10.15 -16.11
N GLU A 91 13.98 10.03 -17.06
CA GLU A 91 14.47 8.74 -17.58
C GLU A 91 15.10 7.91 -16.44
N LEU A 92 15.93 8.53 -15.59
CA LEU A 92 16.55 7.87 -14.43
C LEU A 92 15.51 7.49 -13.37
N ILE A 93 14.59 8.40 -13.03
CA ILE A 93 13.52 8.15 -12.06
C ILE A 93 12.64 6.99 -12.52
N ARG A 94 12.28 6.95 -13.81
CA ARG A 94 11.49 5.86 -14.39
C ARG A 94 12.22 4.53 -14.28
N GLU A 95 13.50 4.45 -14.66
CA GLU A 95 14.25 3.20 -14.56
C GLU A 95 14.41 2.74 -13.10
N ALA A 96 14.70 3.65 -12.17
CA ALA A 96 14.75 3.35 -10.74
C ALA A 96 13.41 2.82 -10.20
N PHE A 97 12.30 3.45 -10.58
CA PHE A 97 10.96 3.02 -10.22
C PHE A 97 10.64 1.62 -10.77
N LEU A 98 10.95 1.36 -12.05
CA LEU A 98 10.70 0.04 -12.64
C LEU A 98 11.53 -1.04 -11.95
N ALA A 99 12.80 -0.75 -11.64
CA ALA A 99 13.68 -1.66 -10.91
C ALA A 99 13.22 -1.89 -9.46
N SER A 100 12.62 -0.89 -8.80
CA SER A 100 12.11 -1.02 -7.42
C SER A 100 10.93 -1.99 -7.30
N LEU A 101 10.24 -2.27 -8.42
CA LEU A 101 9.23 -3.33 -8.50
C LEU A 101 9.87 -4.73 -8.52
N LYS A 102 11.21 -4.85 -8.56
CA LYS A 102 11.98 -6.10 -8.64
C LYS A 102 11.56 -7.05 -9.77
N PRO A 103 11.41 -6.55 -11.01
CA PRO A 103 11.05 -7.38 -12.16
C PRO A 103 12.10 -8.44 -12.48
N ASP A 104 11.63 -9.62 -12.91
CA ASP A 104 12.47 -10.55 -13.68
C ASP A 104 12.58 -10.10 -15.15
N VAL A 105 11.59 -9.34 -15.64
CA VAL A 105 11.59 -8.74 -16.98
C VAL A 105 10.75 -7.46 -17.00
N ILE A 106 11.22 -6.46 -17.76
CA ILE A 106 10.47 -5.23 -18.07
C ILE A 106 10.06 -5.27 -19.54
N HIS A 107 8.83 -4.88 -19.84
CA HIS A 107 8.35 -4.73 -21.22
C HIS A 107 7.91 -3.30 -21.54
N ILE A 108 8.54 -2.70 -22.55
CA ILE A 108 8.18 -1.38 -23.08
C ILE A 108 7.27 -1.56 -24.30
N THR A 109 6.01 -1.17 -24.17
CA THR A 109 5.00 -1.36 -25.22
C THR A 109 5.11 -0.36 -26.37
N SER A 110 5.66 0.83 -26.14
CA SER A 110 5.92 1.84 -27.18
C SER A 110 7.18 2.67 -26.84
N LEU A 111 8.29 2.39 -27.53
CA LEU A 111 9.59 3.04 -27.25
C LEU A 111 9.68 4.44 -27.87
N PHE A 112 9.04 4.68 -29.01
CA PHE A 112 9.15 5.90 -29.81
C PHE A 112 8.09 6.97 -29.48
N GLU A 113 7.59 6.98 -28.24
CA GLU A 113 6.78 8.07 -27.67
C GLU A 113 7.68 9.16 -27.03
N GLY A 114 7.11 10.35 -26.73
CA GLY A 114 7.80 11.40 -25.96
C GLY A 114 8.35 12.59 -26.76
N TYR A 115 8.23 12.59 -28.09
CA TYR A 115 8.66 13.74 -28.88
C TYR A 115 7.70 14.93 -28.70
N ILE A 116 6.40 14.69 -28.79
CA ILE A 116 5.35 15.72 -28.70
C ILE A 116 4.55 15.69 -27.40
N ASP A 117 4.77 14.69 -26.56
CA ASP A 117 4.05 14.45 -25.31
C ASP A 117 5.00 14.11 -24.17
N ASP A 118 4.46 13.96 -22.96
CA ASP A 118 5.24 13.74 -21.74
C ASP A 118 5.63 12.28 -21.49
N ALA A 119 5.64 11.43 -22.53
CA ALA A 119 6.10 10.07 -22.40
C ALA A 119 7.62 9.99 -22.29
N ILE A 120 8.09 9.08 -21.44
CA ILE A 120 9.51 8.91 -21.15
C ILE A 120 9.84 7.44 -21.29
N SER A 121 10.85 7.13 -22.09
CA SER A 121 11.33 5.77 -22.21
C SER A 121 12.82 5.74 -22.48
N SER A 122 13.48 4.83 -21.78
CA SER A 122 14.90 4.56 -21.86
C SER A 122 15.14 3.09 -21.51
N VAL A 123 16.34 2.62 -21.86
CA VAL A 123 16.83 1.26 -21.64
C VAL A 123 18.27 1.39 -21.20
N GLY A 124 18.64 0.88 -20.03
CA GLY A 124 20.03 0.74 -19.59
C GLY A 124 20.74 2.04 -19.24
N LEU A 125 20.05 3.06 -18.71
CA LEU A 125 20.69 4.29 -18.24
C LEU A 125 21.07 4.26 -16.75
N LEU A 126 20.32 3.52 -15.94
CA LEU A 126 20.57 3.30 -14.51
C LEU A 126 20.67 1.79 -14.22
N ASP A 127 19.61 1.03 -14.54
CA ASP A 127 19.60 -0.42 -14.37
C ASP A 127 20.03 -1.12 -15.66
N THR A 128 21.07 -1.94 -15.56
CA THR A 128 21.64 -2.71 -16.68
C THR A 128 21.57 -4.21 -16.46
N GLN A 129 20.96 -4.67 -15.35
CA GLN A 129 20.88 -6.08 -14.99
C GLN A 129 19.53 -6.70 -15.29
N VAL A 130 18.43 -5.95 -15.11
CA VAL A 130 17.11 -6.48 -15.45
C VAL A 130 16.95 -6.49 -16.98
N PRO A 131 16.53 -7.62 -17.57
CA PRO A 131 16.31 -7.68 -19.00
C PRO A 131 15.11 -6.80 -19.40
N VAL A 132 15.34 -5.92 -20.37
CA VAL A 132 14.30 -5.05 -20.93
C VAL A 132 13.94 -5.52 -22.33
N THR A 133 12.65 -5.74 -22.54
CA THR A 133 12.08 -6.10 -23.84
C THR A 133 11.27 -4.95 -24.42
N VAL A 134 11.19 -4.86 -25.74
CA VAL A 134 10.50 -3.78 -26.44
C VAL A 134 9.59 -4.35 -27.53
N SER A 135 8.34 -3.87 -27.60
CA SER A 135 7.47 -4.14 -28.75
C SER A 135 8.01 -3.43 -30.00
N LEU A 136 8.28 -4.21 -31.05
CA LEU A 136 8.89 -3.75 -32.30
C LEU A 136 7.82 -3.72 -33.40
N TYR A 137 7.38 -2.51 -33.73
CA TYR A 137 6.35 -2.29 -34.75
C TYR A 137 6.95 -2.28 -36.17
N ASP A 138 7.80 -1.30 -36.47
CA ASP A 138 8.48 -1.14 -37.76
C ASP A 138 9.72 -0.23 -37.62
N LEU A 139 10.57 -0.20 -38.65
CA LEU A 139 11.70 0.73 -38.78
C LEU A 139 11.54 1.67 -39.98
N ILE A 140 10.29 1.98 -40.39
CA ILE A 140 9.99 2.77 -41.60
C ILE A 140 10.76 4.11 -41.64
N PRO A 141 10.81 4.91 -40.55
CA PRO A 141 11.56 6.17 -40.58
C PRO A 141 13.06 5.98 -40.80
N LEU A 142 13.64 4.90 -40.27
CA LEU A 142 15.08 4.59 -40.42
C LEU A 142 15.43 4.19 -41.85
N LEU A 143 14.53 3.47 -42.51
CA LEU A 143 14.70 3.01 -43.89
C LEU A 143 14.42 4.12 -44.93
N ASN A 144 13.64 5.14 -44.55
CA ASN A 144 13.28 6.26 -45.43
C ASN A 144 13.67 7.61 -44.80
N PRO A 145 14.96 7.82 -44.47
CA PRO A 145 15.39 8.96 -43.68
C PRO A 145 15.16 10.31 -44.38
N ASP A 146 15.26 10.35 -45.71
CA ASP A 146 15.01 11.57 -46.50
C ASP A 146 13.58 12.10 -46.34
N HIS A 147 12.62 11.21 -46.09
CA HIS A 147 11.20 11.56 -45.96
C HIS A 147 10.82 11.84 -44.50
N TYR A 148 11.24 11.00 -43.55
CA TYR A 148 10.75 11.07 -42.17
C TYR A 148 11.72 11.72 -41.16
N LEU A 149 13.03 11.74 -41.43
CA LEU A 149 14.04 12.17 -40.45
C LEU A 149 14.71 13.49 -40.87
N LYS A 150 15.35 13.52 -42.03
CA LYS A 150 16.14 14.67 -42.51
C LYS A 150 15.36 16.00 -42.60
N PRO A 151 14.03 16.03 -42.88
CA PRO A 151 13.27 17.28 -42.85
C PRO A 151 13.18 17.92 -41.46
N ASN A 152 13.40 17.16 -40.38
CA ASN A 152 13.38 17.66 -39.01
C ASN A 152 14.58 17.12 -38.19
N PRO A 153 15.71 17.85 -38.17
CA PRO A 153 16.93 17.41 -37.47
C PRO A 153 16.74 17.13 -35.98
N SER A 154 15.82 17.83 -35.30
CA SER A 154 15.54 17.58 -33.88
C SER A 154 14.83 16.24 -33.67
N TYR A 155 13.89 15.90 -34.55
CA TYR A 155 13.23 14.59 -34.54
C TYR A 155 14.17 13.47 -34.96
N GLU A 156 15.08 13.72 -35.91
CA GLU A 156 16.13 12.77 -36.29
C GLU A 156 17.03 12.41 -35.09
N GLN A 157 17.51 13.40 -34.33
CA GLN A 157 18.32 13.17 -33.13
C GLN A 157 17.57 12.38 -32.07
N TYR A 158 16.30 12.72 -31.83
CA TYR A 158 15.41 11.97 -30.95
C TYR A 158 15.29 10.50 -31.38
N TYR A 159 14.94 10.27 -32.66
CA TYR A 159 14.68 8.96 -33.21
C TYR A 159 15.94 8.08 -33.16
N MET A 160 17.09 8.62 -33.55
CA MET A 160 18.37 7.88 -33.50
C MET A 160 18.78 7.55 -32.06
N ARG A 161 18.47 8.39 -31.08
CA ARG A 161 18.67 8.04 -29.67
C ARG A 161 17.77 6.88 -29.23
N LYS A 162 16.50 6.86 -29.66
CA LYS A 162 15.58 5.72 -29.44
C LYS A 162 16.05 4.44 -30.12
N VAL A 163 16.61 4.51 -31.32
CA VAL A 163 17.27 3.36 -31.97
C VAL A 163 18.43 2.82 -31.11
N GLY A 164 19.23 3.71 -30.50
CA GLY A 164 20.27 3.30 -29.55
C GLY A 164 19.74 2.62 -28.29
N HIS A 165 18.55 2.99 -27.81
CA HIS A 165 17.85 2.24 -26.75
C HIS A 165 17.35 0.87 -27.23
N LEU A 166 16.79 0.81 -28.44
CA LEU A 166 16.31 -0.42 -29.06
C LEU A 166 17.44 -1.45 -29.23
N GLN A 167 18.64 -1.02 -29.63
CA GLN A 167 19.83 -1.88 -29.74
C GLN A 167 20.35 -2.40 -28.39
N ARG A 168 20.07 -1.68 -27.29
CA ARG A 168 20.44 -2.09 -25.93
C ARG A 168 19.45 -3.06 -25.28
N ALA A 169 18.23 -3.17 -25.82
CA ALA A 169 17.22 -4.07 -25.28
C ALA A 169 17.69 -5.54 -25.30
N SER A 170 17.32 -6.28 -24.27
CA SER A 170 17.60 -7.72 -24.14
C SER A 170 16.74 -8.55 -25.11
N GLY A 171 15.56 -8.04 -25.48
CA GLY A 171 14.70 -8.65 -26.50
C GLY A 171 13.80 -7.67 -27.25
N LEU A 172 13.55 -7.95 -28.52
CA LEU A 172 12.67 -7.20 -29.43
C LEU A 172 11.53 -8.11 -29.87
N LEU A 173 10.31 -7.75 -29.49
CA LEU A 173 9.10 -8.51 -29.79
C LEU A 173 8.47 -7.97 -31.07
N ALA A 174 8.82 -8.57 -32.20
CA ALA A 174 8.31 -8.18 -33.50
C ALA A 174 6.85 -8.58 -33.67
N ILE A 175 6.04 -7.65 -34.19
CA ILE A 175 4.62 -7.88 -34.47
C ILE A 175 4.37 -8.68 -35.76
N SER A 176 5.40 -8.93 -36.57
CA SER A 176 5.34 -9.70 -37.82
C SER A 176 6.66 -10.43 -38.09
N ALA A 177 6.64 -11.42 -38.97
CA ALA A 177 7.88 -12.05 -39.44
C ALA A 177 8.69 -11.08 -40.32
N PHE A 178 7.99 -10.21 -41.06
CA PHE A 178 8.61 -9.13 -41.84
C PHE A 178 9.38 -8.14 -40.96
N SER A 179 8.75 -7.53 -39.94
CA SER A 179 9.41 -6.57 -39.03
C SER A 179 10.58 -7.20 -38.29
N ARG A 180 10.49 -8.52 -37.98
CA ARG A 180 11.63 -9.29 -37.44
C ARG A 180 12.80 -9.28 -38.41
N GLN A 181 12.58 -9.69 -39.66
CA GLN A 181 13.65 -9.78 -40.66
C GLN A 181 14.24 -8.40 -40.97
N GLU A 182 13.39 -7.39 -41.15
CA GLU A 182 13.79 -6.00 -41.36
C GLU A 182 14.74 -5.50 -40.27
N THR A 183 14.44 -5.83 -39.01
CA THR A 183 15.27 -5.43 -37.88
C THR A 183 16.63 -6.13 -37.88
N LEU A 184 16.68 -7.42 -38.23
CA LEU A 184 17.95 -8.16 -38.33
C LEU A 184 18.84 -7.57 -39.42
N ASP A 185 18.23 -7.24 -40.57
CA ASP A 185 18.94 -6.70 -41.73
C ASP A 185 19.43 -5.26 -41.47
N THR A 186 18.68 -4.48 -40.68
CA THR A 186 18.96 -3.05 -40.48
C THR A 186 19.80 -2.75 -39.25
N LEU A 187 19.53 -3.39 -38.10
CA LEU A 187 20.15 -3.05 -36.82
C LEU A 187 21.31 -3.97 -36.41
N GLY A 188 21.50 -5.11 -37.09
CA GLY A 188 22.58 -6.05 -36.80
C GLY A 188 22.51 -6.68 -35.40
N VAL A 189 21.32 -6.73 -34.80
CA VAL A 189 21.10 -7.35 -33.48
C VAL A 189 21.10 -8.88 -33.59
N PRO A 190 21.51 -9.63 -32.55
CA PRO A 190 21.51 -11.08 -32.58
C PRO A 190 20.11 -11.67 -32.82
N ALA A 191 20.02 -12.71 -33.64
CA ALA A 191 18.75 -13.28 -34.11
C ALA A 191 17.89 -13.86 -32.99
N GLU A 192 18.54 -14.34 -31.92
CA GLU A 192 17.93 -14.85 -30.70
C GLU A 192 17.24 -13.75 -29.87
N ARG A 193 17.59 -12.47 -30.06
CA ARG A 193 16.93 -11.35 -29.36
C ARG A 193 15.66 -10.87 -30.05
N VAL A 194 15.46 -11.20 -31.33
CA VAL A 194 14.29 -10.73 -32.08
C VAL A 194 13.29 -11.87 -32.24
N VAL A 195 12.19 -11.81 -31.50
CA VAL A 195 11.16 -12.85 -31.45
C VAL A 195 9.89 -12.35 -32.13
N ASN A 196 9.34 -13.12 -33.08
CA ASN A 196 8.05 -12.81 -33.67
C ASN A 196 6.93 -13.30 -32.74
N VAL A 197 6.28 -12.36 -32.06
CA VAL A 197 5.13 -12.65 -31.18
C VAL A 197 3.79 -12.43 -31.88
N SER A 198 3.82 -11.89 -33.11
CA SER A 198 2.64 -11.47 -33.86
C SER A 198 1.83 -10.39 -33.12
N THR A 199 0.64 -10.09 -33.64
CA THR A 199 -0.31 -9.15 -33.02
C THR A 199 -1.75 -9.59 -33.31
N ALA A 200 -2.73 -8.86 -32.81
CA ALA A 200 -4.14 -9.08 -33.04
C ALA A 200 -4.93 -7.77 -33.14
N ILE A 201 -6.24 -7.91 -33.34
CA ILE A 201 -7.23 -6.84 -33.34
C ILE A 201 -8.17 -7.01 -32.15
N ASP A 202 -8.97 -6.00 -31.86
CA ASP A 202 -9.96 -6.05 -30.78
C ASP A 202 -11.19 -6.89 -31.15
N ASP A 203 -11.80 -7.52 -30.15
CA ASP A 203 -12.91 -8.48 -30.33
C ASP A 203 -14.21 -7.85 -30.90
N HIS A 204 -14.29 -6.52 -30.98
CA HIS A 204 -15.43 -5.82 -31.57
C HIS A 204 -15.42 -5.85 -33.10
N PHE A 205 -14.28 -6.10 -33.74
CA PHE A 205 -14.19 -6.36 -35.18
C PHE A 205 -14.66 -7.78 -35.48
N LYS A 206 -15.93 -7.90 -35.82
CA LYS A 206 -16.57 -9.18 -36.12
C LYS A 206 -17.73 -8.99 -37.08
N PRO A 207 -18.24 -10.08 -37.68
CA PRO A 207 -19.43 -9.99 -38.50
C PRO A 207 -20.61 -9.52 -37.66
N CYS A 208 -21.38 -8.56 -38.16
CA CYS A 208 -22.57 -8.03 -37.52
C CYS A 208 -23.71 -7.79 -38.54
N GLU A 209 -24.95 -7.93 -38.09
CA GLU A 209 -26.10 -7.58 -38.92
C GLU A 209 -26.33 -6.06 -38.86
N VAL A 210 -26.12 -5.38 -39.99
CA VAL A 210 -26.46 -3.97 -40.13
C VAL A 210 -27.88 -3.85 -40.67
N SER A 211 -28.79 -3.27 -39.88
CA SER A 211 -30.18 -3.11 -40.30
C SER A 211 -30.27 -2.24 -41.56
N PRO A 212 -31.27 -2.47 -42.45
CA PRO A 212 -31.41 -1.65 -43.66
C PRO A 212 -31.52 -0.15 -43.38
N ALA A 213 -32.18 0.24 -42.28
CA ALA A 213 -32.31 1.63 -41.88
C ALA A 213 -30.97 2.25 -41.46
N HIS A 214 -30.14 1.51 -40.69
CA HIS A 214 -28.80 1.98 -40.32
C HIS A 214 -27.85 2.01 -41.51
N ALA A 215 -27.89 1.00 -42.38
CA ALA A 215 -27.11 0.98 -43.61
C ALA A 215 -27.44 2.20 -44.50
N GLN A 216 -28.73 2.52 -44.69
CA GLN A 216 -29.16 3.70 -45.44
C GLN A 216 -28.71 5.01 -44.78
N ALA A 217 -28.80 5.12 -43.45
CA ALA A 217 -28.34 6.32 -42.74
C ALA A 217 -26.83 6.53 -42.89
N LEU A 218 -26.04 5.46 -42.76
CA LEU A 218 -24.58 5.48 -42.92
C LEU A 218 -24.18 5.82 -44.36
N GLN A 219 -24.85 5.20 -45.33
CA GLN A 219 -24.67 5.47 -46.76
C GLN A 219 -24.99 6.93 -47.10
N ALA A 220 -26.13 7.45 -46.63
CA ALA A 220 -26.50 8.86 -46.82
C ALA A 220 -25.49 9.81 -46.16
N LYS A 221 -25.00 9.50 -44.95
CA LYS A 221 -23.98 10.29 -44.24
C LYS A 221 -22.70 10.46 -45.05
N PHE A 222 -22.28 9.42 -45.77
CA PHE A 222 -21.03 9.42 -46.54
C PHE A 222 -21.21 9.59 -48.05
N GLY A 223 -22.44 9.87 -48.52
CA GLY A 223 -22.73 10.08 -49.94
C GLY A 223 -22.57 8.82 -50.80
N LEU A 224 -22.86 7.66 -50.21
CA LEU A 224 -22.84 6.36 -50.85
C LEU A 224 -24.24 6.04 -51.38
N ASP A 225 -24.38 5.82 -52.69
CA ASP A 225 -25.63 5.44 -53.35
C ASP A 225 -25.54 4.10 -54.10
N ARG A 226 -24.36 3.49 -54.04
CA ARG A 226 -23.97 2.26 -54.71
C ARG A 226 -23.12 1.40 -53.77
N PRO A 227 -22.95 0.10 -54.07
CA PRO A 227 -21.92 -0.71 -53.43
C PRO A 227 -20.54 -0.03 -53.55
N PHE A 228 -19.65 -0.29 -52.58
CA PHE A 228 -18.40 0.46 -52.49
C PHE A 228 -17.20 -0.41 -52.17
N VAL A 229 -16.07 0.01 -52.74
CA VAL A 229 -14.74 -0.46 -52.41
C VAL A 229 -14.20 0.40 -51.27
N LEU A 230 -13.75 -0.23 -50.20
CA LEU A 230 -13.29 0.43 -48.98
C LEU A 230 -11.77 0.41 -48.87
N TYR A 231 -11.20 1.55 -48.49
CA TYR A 231 -9.87 1.66 -47.91
C TYR A 231 -9.99 2.36 -46.56
N THR A 232 -9.24 1.90 -45.56
CA THR A 232 -9.17 2.54 -44.23
C THR A 232 -7.73 2.86 -43.86
N GLY A 233 -7.48 4.08 -43.38
CA GLY A 233 -6.16 4.53 -42.96
C GLY A 233 -5.82 5.98 -43.34
N GLY A 234 -4.60 6.40 -43.02
CA GLY A 234 -4.07 7.72 -43.38
C GLY A 234 -3.72 7.86 -44.87
N ALA A 235 -3.23 9.05 -45.26
CA ALA A 235 -2.85 9.37 -46.65
C ALA A 235 -1.33 9.47 -46.87
N ASP A 236 -0.53 8.93 -45.94
CA ASP A 236 0.93 8.85 -46.08
C ASP A 236 1.31 8.18 -47.42
N GLU A 237 2.41 8.63 -48.04
CA GLU A 237 2.86 8.16 -49.36
C GLU A 237 2.93 6.63 -49.45
N ARG A 238 3.32 5.97 -48.36
CA ARG A 238 3.42 4.50 -48.29
C ARG A 238 2.09 3.77 -48.43
N LYS A 239 0.99 4.46 -48.13
CA LYS A 239 -0.38 3.96 -48.26
C LYS A 239 -0.85 3.92 -49.71
N ASN A 240 -0.09 4.50 -50.64
CA ASN A 240 -0.22 4.27 -52.09
C ASN A 240 -1.61 4.60 -52.70
N LEU A 241 -2.32 5.56 -52.09
CA LEU A 241 -3.67 5.95 -52.51
C LEU A 241 -3.76 6.48 -53.95
N PRO A 242 -2.77 7.23 -54.48
CA PRO A 242 -2.81 7.65 -55.89
C PRO A 242 -2.88 6.48 -56.88
N ARG A 243 -2.15 5.38 -56.65
CA ARG A 243 -2.21 4.20 -57.54
C ARG A 243 -3.53 3.45 -57.40
N LEU A 244 -4.11 3.39 -56.20
CA LEU A 244 -5.44 2.82 -56.00
C LEU A 244 -6.51 3.61 -56.77
N ILE A 245 -6.46 4.95 -56.74
CA ILE A 245 -7.34 5.81 -57.52
C ILE A 245 -7.19 5.53 -59.03
N GLN A 246 -5.95 5.46 -59.51
CA GLN A 246 -5.67 5.17 -60.92
C GLN A 246 -6.15 3.77 -61.34
N ALA A 247 -6.05 2.78 -60.46
CA ALA A 247 -6.53 1.43 -60.72
C ALA A 247 -8.06 1.37 -60.77
N PHE A 248 -8.74 2.00 -59.82
CA PHE A 248 -10.21 2.11 -59.82
C PHE A 248 -10.72 2.82 -61.08
N ALA A 249 -10.02 3.86 -61.54
CA ALA A 249 -10.37 4.59 -62.77
C ALA A 249 -10.24 3.76 -64.05
N ARG A 250 -9.39 2.72 -64.04
CA ARG A 250 -9.14 1.80 -65.16
C ARG A 250 -10.04 0.57 -65.19
N LEU A 251 -10.91 0.40 -64.20
CA LEU A 251 -11.93 -0.65 -64.23
C LEU A 251 -12.84 -0.51 -65.46
N GLU A 252 -13.35 -1.63 -65.96
CA GLU A 252 -14.34 -1.65 -67.03
C GLU A 252 -15.55 -0.77 -66.68
N SER A 253 -16.13 -0.10 -67.67
CA SER A 253 -17.17 0.92 -67.44
C SER A 253 -18.37 0.41 -66.64
N GLY A 254 -18.75 -0.86 -66.82
CA GLY A 254 -19.82 -1.51 -66.06
C GLY A 254 -19.49 -1.64 -64.57
N LEU A 255 -18.32 -2.18 -64.23
CA LEU A 255 -17.86 -2.31 -62.84
C LEU A 255 -17.65 -0.94 -62.21
N ARG A 256 -17.01 -0.01 -62.91
CA ARG A 256 -16.71 1.33 -62.38
C ARG A 256 -17.98 2.14 -62.10
N GLN A 257 -19.00 2.06 -62.97
CA GLN A 257 -20.26 2.80 -62.76
C GLN A 257 -21.10 2.19 -61.63
N HIS A 258 -20.98 0.88 -61.38
CA HIS A 258 -21.72 0.18 -60.34
C HIS A 258 -21.16 0.41 -58.93
N HIS A 259 -19.89 0.80 -58.79
CA HIS A 259 -19.24 0.94 -57.49
C HIS A 259 -18.77 2.37 -57.20
N GLN A 260 -18.63 2.70 -55.92
CA GLN A 260 -17.90 3.89 -55.45
C GLN A 260 -16.61 3.48 -54.72
N LEU A 261 -15.60 4.34 -54.73
CA LEU A 261 -14.40 4.19 -53.90
C LEU A 261 -14.57 5.04 -52.64
N LEU A 262 -14.44 4.42 -51.46
CA LEU A 262 -14.57 5.09 -50.17
C LEU A 262 -13.25 5.05 -49.42
N PHE A 263 -12.71 6.23 -49.12
CA PHE A 263 -11.57 6.39 -48.23
C PHE A 263 -12.07 6.76 -46.83
N ALA A 264 -11.94 5.80 -45.92
CA ALA A 264 -12.40 5.92 -44.55
C ALA A 264 -11.24 6.26 -43.61
N GLY A 265 -11.29 7.45 -42.99
CA GLY A 265 -10.28 7.91 -42.05
C GLY A 265 -10.02 9.42 -42.13
N LYS A 266 -9.38 9.95 -41.09
CA LYS A 266 -9.04 11.37 -40.99
C LYS A 266 -7.84 11.68 -41.90
N MET A 267 -8.06 12.47 -42.93
CA MET A 267 -7.03 13.00 -43.83
C MET A 267 -6.94 14.51 -43.69
N SER A 268 -5.77 15.10 -43.92
CA SER A 268 -5.65 16.56 -43.95
C SER A 268 -6.41 17.11 -45.15
N GLU A 269 -6.81 18.39 -45.09
CA GLU A 269 -7.47 19.04 -46.23
C GLU A 269 -6.57 19.05 -47.47
N GLY A 270 -5.26 19.23 -47.27
CA GLY A 270 -4.24 19.15 -48.33
C GLY A 270 -4.19 17.78 -48.99
N ASP A 271 -4.14 16.70 -48.21
CA ASP A 271 -4.14 15.33 -48.74
C ASP A 271 -5.42 15.04 -49.53
N ARG A 272 -6.58 15.42 -48.98
CA ARG A 272 -7.87 15.23 -49.65
C ARG A 272 -7.92 15.98 -50.98
N MET A 273 -7.45 17.23 -51.02
CA MET A 273 -7.37 18.01 -52.25
C MET A 273 -6.42 17.37 -53.27
N GLY A 274 -5.26 16.88 -52.83
CA GLY A 274 -4.30 16.17 -53.68
C GLY A 274 -4.90 14.90 -54.29
N LEU A 275 -5.54 14.06 -53.47
CA LEU A 275 -6.19 12.84 -53.93
C LEU A 275 -7.37 13.13 -54.87
N MET A 276 -8.14 14.21 -54.63
CA MET A 276 -9.18 14.65 -55.55
C MET A 276 -8.63 15.14 -56.88
N GLN A 277 -7.48 15.81 -56.87
CA GLN A 277 -6.80 16.21 -58.09
C GLN A 277 -6.32 14.98 -58.87
N GLU A 278 -5.75 13.99 -58.19
CA GLU A 278 -5.36 12.72 -58.81
C GLU A 278 -6.55 11.95 -59.40
N ALA A 279 -7.69 11.92 -58.70
CA ALA A 279 -8.93 11.34 -59.21
C ALA A 279 -9.43 12.02 -60.48
N ARG A 280 -9.42 13.36 -60.52
CA ARG A 280 -9.77 14.14 -61.71
C ARG A 280 -8.81 13.87 -62.88
N LYS A 281 -7.50 13.79 -62.62
CA LYS A 281 -6.49 13.43 -63.63
C LYS A 281 -6.68 12.01 -64.18
N ALA A 282 -7.06 11.07 -63.32
CA ALA A 282 -7.38 9.69 -63.70
C ALA A 282 -8.73 9.56 -64.42
N GLY A 283 -9.53 10.63 -64.48
CA GLY A 283 -10.81 10.69 -65.19
C GLY A 283 -12.01 10.20 -64.37
N LEU A 284 -11.91 10.17 -63.03
CA LEU A 284 -13.04 9.88 -62.13
C LEU A 284 -14.03 11.06 -62.06
N ARG A 285 -15.33 10.75 -62.00
CA ARG A 285 -16.38 11.74 -61.69
C ARG A 285 -16.38 12.06 -60.19
N GLU A 286 -16.90 13.23 -59.82
CA GLU A 286 -16.91 13.69 -58.42
C GLU A 286 -17.75 12.79 -57.48
N ASP A 287 -18.67 11.99 -58.02
CA ASP A 287 -19.49 11.04 -57.27
C ASP A 287 -18.81 9.67 -57.05
N GLU A 288 -17.71 9.37 -57.75
CA GLU A 288 -17.07 8.04 -57.75
C GLU A 288 -16.05 7.85 -56.61
N LEU A 289 -15.50 8.92 -56.02
CA LEU A 289 -14.60 8.85 -54.86
C LEU A 289 -15.16 9.67 -53.69
N ARG A 290 -15.30 9.01 -52.53
CA ARG A 290 -15.87 9.55 -51.28
C ARG A 290 -14.88 9.49 -50.12
N PHE A 291 -15.05 10.40 -49.17
CA PHE A 291 -14.23 10.47 -47.94
C PHE A 291 -15.15 10.58 -46.72
N THR A 292 -14.84 9.86 -45.65
CA THR A 292 -15.71 9.79 -44.47
C THR A 292 -15.42 10.85 -43.38
N ASN A 293 -14.38 11.69 -43.55
CA ASN A 293 -13.86 12.54 -42.48
C ASN A 293 -13.62 11.74 -41.18
N TYR A 294 -14.40 11.97 -40.11
CA TYR A 294 -14.33 11.21 -38.87
C TYR A 294 -15.33 10.03 -38.89
N VAL A 295 -14.83 8.84 -38.58
CA VAL A 295 -15.60 7.60 -38.47
C VAL A 295 -15.48 7.10 -37.03
N THR A 296 -16.61 6.83 -36.40
CA THR A 296 -16.61 6.15 -35.10
C THR A 296 -16.27 4.66 -35.27
N GLU A 297 -15.81 3.97 -34.22
CA GLU A 297 -15.50 2.54 -34.31
C GLU A 297 -16.72 1.70 -34.74
N GLU A 298 -17.91 2.03 -34.23
CA GLU A 298 -19.15 1.37 -34.63
C GLU A 298 -19.42 1.53 -36.14
N GLU A 299 -19.27 2.75 -36.65
CA GLU A 299 -19.41 3.02 -38.08
C GLU A 299 -18.34 2.32 -38.91
N LEU A 300 -17.12 2.21 -38.41
CA LEU A 300 -16.03 1.51 -39.10
C LEU A 300 -16.33 0.01 -39.22
N VAL A 301 -16.80 -0.64 -38.15
CA VAL A 301 -17.24 -2.04 -38.18
C VAL A 301 -18.39 -2.22 -39.18
N GLN A 302 -19.37 -1.30 -39.18
CA GLN A 302 -20.47 -1.33 -40.14
C GLN A 302 -19.97 -1.16 -41.59
N LEU A 303 -19.02 -0.24 -41.84
CA LEU A 303 -18.42 -0.06 -43.15
C LEU A 303 -17.67 -1.32 -43.62
N TYR A 304 -16.93 -2.01 -42.75
CA TYR A 304 -16.31 -3.29 -43.08
C TYR A 304 -17.35 -4.37 -43.42
N ASN A 305 -18.46 -4.43 -42.68
CA ASN A 305 -19.53 -5.40 -42.93
C ASN A 305 -20.35 -5.09 -44.20
N LEU A 306 -20.40 -3.82 -44.63
CA LEU A 306 -21.17 -3.36 -45.79
C LEU A 306 -20.36 -3.25 -47.07
N CYS A 307 -19.02 -3.19 -47.01
CA CYS A 307 -18.21 -3.02 -48.20
C CYS A 307 -18.27 -4.25 -49.11
N GLU A 308 -18.21 -4.02 -50.41
CA GLU A 308 -18.17 -5.13 -51.37
C GLU A 308 -16.77 -5.71 -51.51
N LEU A 309 -15.76 -4.86 -51.36
CA LEU A 309 -14.35 -5.22 -51.38
C LEU A 309 -13.57 -4.25 -50.52
N PHE A 310 -12.67 -4.76 -49.69
CA PHE A 310 -11.66 -3.96 -49.01
C PHE A 310 -10.32 -4.10 -49.73
N VAL A 311 -9.66 -2.97 -50.00
CA VAL A 311 -8.39 -2.91 -50.73
C VAL A 311 -7.33 -2.22 -49.88
N PHE A 312 -6.21 -2.90 -49.64
CA PHE A 312 -5.10 -2.35 -48.87
C PHE A 312 -3.81 -2.27 -49.70
N PRO A 313 -3.57 -1.14 -50.39
CA PRO A 313 -2.52 -1.01 -51.41
C PRO A 313 -1.16 -0.57 -50.85
N SER A 314 -1.00 -0.51 -49.53
CA SER A 314 0.23 -0.05 -48.88
C SER A 314 1.44 -0.86 -49.32
N TRP A 315 2.52 -0.20 -49.75
CA TRP A 315 3.74 -0.89 -50.16
C TRP A 315 4.71 -1.19 -48.99
N HIS A 316 4.50 -0.57 -47.82
CA HIS A 316 5.27 -0.85 -46.60
C HIS A 316 4.41 -0.70 -45.34
N GLU A 317 4.24 -1.80 -44.59
CA GLU A 317 3.61 -1.86 -43.27
C GLU A 317 4.37 -2.79 -42.31
N GLY A 318 4.39 -2.43 -41.01
CA GLY A 318 4.86 -3.34 -39.97
C GLY A 318 3.94 -4.54 -39.72
N PHE A 319 2.64 -4.41 -39.95
CA PHE A 319 1.68 -5.53 -39.91
C PHE A 319 0.51 -5.41 -40.89
N GLY A 320 -0.28 -4.33 -40.79
CA GLY A 320 -1.48 -4.13 -41.61
C GLY A 320 -2.80 -4.46 -40.88
N LEU A 321 -2.97 -3.93 -39.66
CA LEU A 321 -4.19 -4.09 -38.86
C LEU A 321 -5.51 -3.82 -39.64
N PRO A 322 -5.63 -2.78 -40.51
CA PRO A 322 -6.86 -2.55 -41.26
C PRO A 322 -7.31 -3.73 -42.13
N ALA A 323 -6.37 -4.46 -42.74
CA ALA A 323 -6.68 -5.66 -43.51
C ALA A 323 -7.22 -6.77 -42.60
N LEU A 324 -6.61 -6.96 -41.43
CA LEU A 324 -7.07 -7.94 -40.44
C LEU A 324 -8.45 -7.57 -39.85
N GLU A 325 -8.68 -6.29 -39.54
CA GLU A 325 -9.97 -5.75 -39.08
C GLU A 325 -11.09 -6.03 -40.10
N ALA A 326 -10.83 -5.73 -41.38
CA ALA A 326 -11.76 -6.01 -42.47
C ALA A 326 -12.04 -7.52 -42.61
N MET A 327 -10.99 -8.35 -42.56
CA MET A 327 -11.12 -9.81 -42.64
C MET A 327 -11.96 -10.38 -41.50
N ALA A 328 -11.75 -9.89 -40.28
CA ALA A 328 -12.50 -10.32 -39.10
C ALA A 328 -13.98 -9.92 -39.16
N CYS A 329 -14.29 -8.79 -39.79
CA CYS A 329 -15.68 -8.39 -40.09
C CYS A 329 -16.30 -9.18 -41.25
N GLY A 330 -15.55 -10.05 -41.93
CA GLY A 330 -16.02 -10.85 -43.05
C GLY A 330 -15.97 -10.14 -44.41
N ALA A 331 -15.29 -9.01 -44.52
CA ALA A 331 -15.08 -8.33 -45.79
C ALA A 331 -14.18 -9.18 -46.72
N PRO A 332 -14.49 -9.27 -48.02
CA PRO A 332 -13.51 -9.71 -49.01
C PRO A 332 -12.32 -8.74 -49.01
N VAL A 333 -11.10 -9.26 -48.88
CA VAL A 333 -9.88 -8.43 -48.85
C VAL A 333 -8.96 -8.79 -50.01
N ILE A 334 -8.42 -7.76 -50.67
CA ILE A 334 -7.21 -7.85 -51.51
C ILE A 334 -6.17 -6.84 -51.03
N ALA A 335 -4.89 -7.19 -51.09
CA ALA A 335 -3.82 -6.35 -50.55
C ALA A 335 -2.53 -6.43 -51.37
N ALA A 336 -1.58 -5.55 -51.08
CA ALA A 336 -0.26 -5.59 -51.67
C ALA A 336 0.52 -6.87 -51.28
N ASN A 337 1.39 -7.34 -52.18
CA ASN A 337 2.25 -8.52 -51.99
C ASN A 337 3.60 -8.22 -51.30
N THR A 338 3.73 -7.07 -50.64
CA THR A 338 4.97 -6.61 -50.00
C THR A 338 4.82 -6.50 -48.49
N SER A 339 5.95 -6.44 -47.79
CA SER A 339 6.03 -6.30 -46.33
C SER A 339 5.29 -7.42 -45.56
N SER A 340 4.53 -7.08 -44.54
CA SER A 340 3.77 -7.99 -43.68
C SER A 340 2.40 -8.40 -44.23
N LEU A 341 1.94 -7.83 -45.34
CA LEU A 341 0.61 -8.13 -45.87
C LEU A 341 0.44 -9.57 -46.37
N PRO A 342 1.43 -10.22 -47.01
CA PRO A 342 1.33 -11.64 -47.36
C PRO A 342 1.08 -12.56 -46.17
N GLU A 343 1.70 -12.30 -45.00
CA GLU A 343 1.49 -13.11 -43.79
C GLU A 343 0.13 -12.86 -43.13
N VAL A 344 -0.39 -11.62 -43.18
CA VAL A 344 -1.72 -11.28 -42.65
C VAL A 344 -2.81 -11.91 -43.51
N ILE A 345 -2.75 -11.69 -44.82
CA ILE A 345 -3.76 -12.19 -45.76
C ILE A 345 -3.70 -13.71 -45.87
N GLY A 346 -2.51 -14.31 -45.89
CA GLY A 346 -2.35 -15.78 -45.92
C GLY A 346 -2.95 -16.45 -47.16
N LEU A 347 -3.14 -15.71 -48.26
CA LEU A 347 -3.71 -16.19 -49.51
C LEU A 347 -3.12 -15.45 -50.71
N GLU A 348 -2.24 -16.11 -51.45
CA GLU A 348 -1.50 -15.51 -52.58
C GLU A 348 -2.41 -14.95 -53.67
N THR A 349 -3.54 -15.62 -53.95
CA THR A 349 -4.49 -15.18 -54.98
C THR A 349 -5.18 -13.86 -54.64
N ALA A 350 -5.12 -13.41 -53.39
CA ALA A 350 -5.65 -12.15 -52.91
C ALA A 350 -4.67 -10.97 -53.06
N LEU A 351 -3.44 -11.24 -53.48
CA LEU A 351 -2.36 -10.26 -53.48
C LEU A 351 -2.13 -9.63 -54.86
N PHE A 352 -1.60 -8.41 -54.89
CA PHE A 352 -1.20 -7.68 -56.10
C PHE A 352 0.12 -6.93 -55.89
N ASP A 353 0.79 -6.56 -56.98
CA ASP A 353 1.97 -5.68 -56.92
C ASP A 353 1.50 -4.24 -56.67
N PRO A 354 1.85 -3.60 -55.53
CA PRO A 354 1.39 -2.26 -55.21
C PRO A 354 1.97 -1.19 -56.14
N LEU A 355 3.10 -1.41 -56.79
CA LEU A 355 3.74 -0.41 -57.65
C LEU A 355 3.23 -0.46 -59.09
N ASP A 356 2.54 -1.54 -59.48
CA ASP A 356 1.91 -1.71 -60.78
C ASP A 356 0.38 -1.50 -60.75
N VAL A 357 -0.06 -0.37 -61.29
CA VAL A 357 -1.48 -0.02 -61.42
C VAL A 357 -2.26 -1.07 -62.22
N ALA A 358 -1.65 -1.73 -63.21
CA ALA A 358 -2.31 -2.79 -63.97
C ALA A 358 -2.59 -4.03 -63.11
N SER A 359 -1.63 -4.41 -62.25
CA SER A 359 -1.80 -5.48 -61.25
C SER A 359 -2.96 -5.20 -60.28
N ILE A 360 -3.02 -3.99 -59.72
CA ILE A 360 -4.13 -3.55 -58.84
C ILE A 360 -5.47 -3.62 -59.60
N THR A 361 -5.51 -3.08 -60.83
CA THR A 361 -6.73 -3.05 -61.66
C THR A 361 -7.23 -4.46 -61.97
N ALA A 362 -6.33 -5.37 -62.35
CA ALA A 362 -6.66 -6.76 -62.67
C ALA A 362 -7.24 -7.49 -61.45
N LYS A 363 -6.63 -7.28 -60.27
CA LYS A 363 -7.12 -7.91 -59.02
C LYS A 363 -8.47 -7.35 -58.57
N MET A 364 -8.69 -6.04 -58.72
CA MET A 364 -10.00 -5.42 -58.46
C MET A 364 -11.07 -5.90 -59.46
N THR A 365 -10.70 -6.08 -60.73
CA THR A 365 -11.61 -6.60 -61.77
C THR A 365 -12.01 -8.05 -61.48
N GLU A 366 -11.06 -8.89 -61.10
CA GLU A 366 -11.33 -10.26 -60.69
C GLU A 366 -12.24 -10.30 -59.46
N ALA A 367 -11.93 -9.49 -58.44
CA ALA A 367 -12.74 -9.45 -57.23
C ALA A 367 -14.17 -8.96 -57.50
N LEU A 368 -14.35 -7.80 -58.14
CA LEU A 368 -15.69 -7.22 -58.35
C LEU A 368 -16.50 -7.92 -59.46
N GLY A 369 -15.84 -8.65 -60.37
CA GLY A 369 -16.48 -9.34 -61.49
C GLY A 369 -16.75 -10.83 -61.27
N ASN A 370 -16.25 -11.44 -60.18
CA ASN A 370 -16.37 -12.87 -59.92
C ASN A 370 -16.91 -13.15 -58.52
N GLU A 371 -18.20 -13.45 -58.42
CA GLU A 371 -18.89 -13.74 -57.16
C GLU A 371 -18.29 -14.97 -56.43
N ALA A 372 -17.84 -15.98 -57.16
CA ALA A 372 -17.19 -17.15 -56.57
C ALA A 372 -15.85 -16.79 -55.92
N PHE A 373 -15.09 -15.87 -56.52
CA PHE A 373 -13.86 -15.33 -55.94
C PHE A 373 -14.16 -14.55 -54.66
N LEU A 374 -15.12 -13.62 -54.67
CA LEU A 374 -15.50 -12.88 -53.45
C LEU A 374 -15.93 -13.80 -52.31
N ASN A 375 -16.76 -14.79 -52.59
CA ASN A 375 -17.22 -15.73 -51.57
C ASN A 375 -16.06 -16.58 -51.01
N ALA A 376 -15.10 -16.99 -51.85
CA ALA A 376 -13.87 -17.64 -51.38
C ALA A 376 -13.03 -16.71 -50.49
N GLN A 377 -12.89 -15.44 -50.87
CA GLN A 377 -12.20 -14.43 -50.06
C GLN A 377 -12.87 -14.22 -48.69
N ARG A 378 -14.21 -14.14 -48.63
CA ARG A 378 -14.95 -14.01 -47.36
C ARG A 378 -14.73 -15.20 -46.44
N ALA A 379 -14.83 -16.41 -46.98
CA ALA A 379 -14.63 -17.64 -46.22
C ALA A 379 -13.19 -17.72 -45.67
N HIS A 380 -12.20 -17.41 -46.51
CA HIS A 380 -10.80 -17.37 -46.10
C HIS A 380 -10.52 -16.29 -45.06
N ALA A 381 -11.05 -15.08 -45.26
CA ALA A 381 -10.89 -13.95 -44.36
C ALA A 381 -11.25 -14.30 -42.91
N LEU A 382 -12.42 -14.89 -42.69
CA LEU A 382 -12.89 -15.30 -41.35
C LEU A 382 -12.02 -16.42 -40.75
N GLN A 383 -11.58 -17.38 -41.57
CA GLN A 383 -10.72 -18.48 -41.10
C GLN A 383 -9.33 -17.97 -40.70
N GLN A 384 -8.74 -17.12 -41.53
CA GLN A 384 -7.40 -16.57 -41.33
C GLN A 384 -7.39 -15.58 -40.16
N ALA A 385 -8.40 -14.72 -40.02
CA ALA A 385 -8.49 -13.77 -38.91
C ALA A 385 -8.45 -14.44 -37.53
N ARG A 386 -9.05 -15.63 -37.39
CA ARG A 386 -9.04 -16.41 -36.13
C ARG A 386 -7.66 -16.85 -35.66
N ARG A 387 -6.64 -16.81 -36.52
CA ARG A 387 -5.26 -17.15 -36.15
C ARG A 387 -4.57 -16.04 -35.37
N PHE A 388 -5.12 -14.83 -35.41
CA PHE A 388 -4.59 -13.65 -34.72
C PHE A 388 -5.46 -13.37 -33.50
N SER A 389 -4.91 -13.57 -32.32
CA SER A 389 -5.60 -13.27 -31.06
C SER A 389 -4.60 -12.82 -30.01
N TRP A 390 -5.02 -11.91 -29.15
CA TRP A 390 -4.20 -11.41 -28.05
C TRP A 390 -3.74 -12.51 -27.10
N ASP A 391 -4.51 -13.58 -26.95
CA ASP A 391 -4.11 -14.72 -26.11
C ASP A 391 -2.95 -15.51 -26.71
N GLN A 392 -2.88 -15.65 -28.04
CA GLN A 392 -1.76 -16.32 -28.70
C GLN A 392 -0.50 -15.45 -28.70
N THR A 393 -0.65 -14.14 -28.94
CA THR A 393 0.45 -13.17 -28.79
C THR A 393 0.98 -13.20 -27.36
N ALA A 394 0.10 -13.13 -26.36
CA ALA A 394 0.48 -13.17 -24.96
C ALA A 394 1.28 -14.43 -24.57
N LYS A 395 0.82 -15.62 -25.00
CA LYS A 395 1.55 -16.88 -24.73
C LYS A 395 2.95 -16.88 -25.32
N ARG A 396 3.09 -16.50 -26.59
CA ARG A 396 4.41 -16.38 -27.25
C ARG A 396 5.31 -15.37 -26.57
N THR A 397 4.72 -14.26 -26.10
CA THR A 397 5.46 -13.23 -25.37
C THR A 397 5.92 -13.73 -24.01
N ILE A 398 5.09 -14.45 -23.26
CA ILE A 398 5.49 -15.04 -21.97
C ILE A 398 6.61 -16.06 -22.19
N GLU A 399 6.51 -16.94 -23.18
CA GLU A 399 7.59 -17.87 -23.56
C GLU A 399 8.89 -17.12 -23.90
N ALA A 400 8.80 -15.99 -24.61
CA ALA A 400 9.95 -15.15 -24.91
C ALA A 400 10.54 -14.51 -23.64
N PHE A 401 9.70 -14.03 -22.72
CA PHE A 401 10.13 -13.50 -21.43
C PHE A 401 10.87 -14.54 -20.60
N GLU A 402 10.33 -15.76 -20.50
CA GLU A 402 10.96 -16.88 -19.80
C GLU A 402 12.32 -17.22 -20.39
N ALA A 403 12.41 -17.30 -21.73
CA ALA A 403 13.67 -17.58 -22.42
C ALA A 403 14.72 -16.50 -22.18
N ILE A 404 14.35 -15.22 -22.23
CA ILE A 404 15.26 -14.09 -22.02
C ILE A 404 15.72 -14.03 -20.56
N ALA A 405 14.80 -14.19 -19.60
CA ALA A 405 15.10 -14.16 -18.17
C ALA A 405 15.99 -15.34 -17.73
N ALA A 406 15.96 -16.48 -18.42
CA ALA A 406 16.76 -17.66 -18.08
C ALA A 406 18.25 -17.57 -18.49
N VAL A 407 18.62 -16.71 -19.44
CA VAL A 407 19.98 -16.64 -20.01
C VAL A 407 20.92 -15.75 -19.19
N GLU A 408 20.41 -14.72 -18.52
CA GLU A 408 21.23 -13.76 -17.76
C GLU A 408 21.66 -14.15 -16.32
N PRO A 409 20.97 -15.05 -15.59
CA PRO A 409 21.43 -15.49 -14.27
C PRO A 409 22.79 -16.20 -14.32
N ALA A 410 23.22 -16.72 -15.46
CA ALA A 410 24.44 -17.54 -15.57
C ALA A 410 25.76 -16.75 -15.54
N ARG A 411 25.76 -15.41 -15.45
CA ARG A 411 26.99 -14.59 -15.25
C ARG A 411 27.39 -14.45 -13.78
N HIS A 412 27.28 -15.53 -13.00
CA HIS A 412 27.83 -15.56 -11.65
C HIS A 412 29.36 -15.59 -11.78
N SER A 413 30.02 -14.49 -11.39
CA SER A 413 31.48 -14.47 -11.25
C SER A 413 31.87 -15.52 -10.22
N THR A 414 32.54 -16.58 -10.68
CA THR A 414 33.20 -17.53 -9.80
C THR A 414 34.17 -16.76 -8.88
N PRO A 415 34.15 -16.96 -7.55
CA PRO A 415 35.13 -16.35 -6.67
C PRO A 415 36.55 -16.70 -7.12
N GLY A 416 37.41 -15.70 -7.38
CA GLY A 416 38.85 -15.91 -7.54
C GLY A 416 39.53 -15.46 -8.85
N GLN A 417 38.85 -14.77 -9.79
CA GLN A 417 39.50 -14.28 -11.03
C GLN A 417 39.68 -12.75 -11.15
N GLY A 418 39.35 -11.97 -10.11
CA GLY A 418 39.51 -10.51 -10.08
C GLY A 418 40.07 -9.99 -8.74
N PRO A 419 40.40 -8.69 -8.65
CA PRO A 419 40.81 -8.07 -7.38
C PRO A 419 39.69 -8.15 -6.34
N LYS A 420 40.03 -8.35 -5.07
CA LYS A 420 39.06 -8.37 -3.95
C LYS A 420 38.37 -7.01 -3.83
N PRO A 421 37.03 -6.95 -3.70
CA PRO A 421 36.33 -5.68 -3.44
C PRO A 421 36.75 -5.08 -2.09
N ARG A 422 36.66 -3.76 -1.96
CA ARG A 422 36.95 -3.01 -0.74
C ARG A 422 35.72 -2.95 0.15
N LEU A 423 35.81 -3.45 1.38
CA LEU A 423 34.73 -3.49 2.36
C LEU A 423 35.04 -2.60 3.56
N ALA A 424 34.18 -1.63 3.85
CA ALA A 424 34.17 -0.94 5.14
C ALA A 424 33.38 -1.78 6.17
N PHE A 425 34.05 -2.21 7.24
CA PHE A 425 33.46 -3.04 8.29
C PHE A 425 33.28 -2.21 9.56
N VAL A 426 32.04 -1.81 9.84
CA VAL A 426 31.68 -0.92 10.96
C VAL A 426 31.23 -1.77 12.15
N SER A 427 32.05 -1.82 13.20
CA SER A 427 31.80 -2.66 14.38
C SER A 427 32.60 -2.18 15.60
N PRO A 428 32.11 -2.35 16.83
CA PRO A 428 33.01 -2.38 17.98
C PRO A 428 33.97 -3.57 17.85
N LEU A 429 35.18 -3.43 18.38
CA LEU A 429 36.20 -4.49 18.45
C LEU A 429 36.72 -4.69 19.88
N PRO A 430 37.37 -5.82 20.21
CA PRO A 430 38.05 -5.98 21.49
C PRO A 430 39.05 -4.84 21.73
N PRO A 431 39.17 -4.31 22.96
CA PRO A 431 38.69 -4.85 24.24
C PRO A 431 37.30 -4.39 24.68
N GLU A 432 36.45 -3.84 23.79
CA GLU A 432 35.08 -3.46 24.15
C GLU A 432 34.28 -4.67 24.65
N ARG A 433 33.55 -4.48 25.75
CA ARG A 433 32.89 -5.58 26.46
C ARG A 433 31.50 -5.85 25.91
N THR A 434 31.44 -6.27 24.66
CA THR A 434 30.20 -6.65 23.97
C THR A 434 30.41 -7.93 23.16
N GLY A 435 29.40 -8.82 23.15
CA GLY A 435 29.46 -10.06 22.38
C GLY A 435 29.63 -9.84 20.88
N ILE A 436 29.26 -8.65 20.37
CA ILE A 436 29.45 -8.28 18.96
C ILE A 436 30.92 -7.99 18.66
N ALA A 437 31.69 -7.47 19.63
CA ALA A 437 33.12 -7.26 19.45
C ALA A 437 33.86 -8.60 19.29
N ASP A 438 33.54 -9.58 20.13
CA ASP A 438 34.06 -10.94 20.00
C ASP A 438 33.60 -11.61 18.69
N TYR A 439 32.32 -11.49 18.33
CA TYR A 439 31.78 -12.00 17.08
C TYR A 439 32.52 -11.46 15.85
N SER A 440 32.72 -10.14 15.80
CA SER A 440 33.45 -9.49 14.71
C SER A 440 34.90 -9.96 14.63
N ALA A 441 35.55 -10.15 15.79
CA ALA A 441 36.91 -10.67 15.84
C ALA A 441 37.03 -12.10 15.26
N GLU A 442 36.03 -12.96 15.49
CA GLU A 442 35.96 -14.32 14.94
C GLU A 442 35.66 -14.34 13.43
N LEU A 443 34.86 -13.39 12.92
CA LEU A 443 34.46 -13.32 11.51
C LEU A 443 35.57 -12.78 10.59
N LEU A 444 36.27 -11.74 11.04
CA LEU A 444 37.17 -10.93 10.22
C LEU A 444 38.24 -11.74 9.46
N PRO A 445 38.97 -12.71 10.06
CA PRO A 445 39.98 -13.47 9.35
C PRO A 445 39.44 -14.26 8.16
N ALA A 446 38.27 -14.91 8.33
CA ALA A 446 37.64 -15.68 7.27
C ALA A 446 37.01 -14.76 6.19
N LEU A 447 36.46 -13.62 6.58
CA LEU A 447 35.89 -12.66 5.64
C LEU A 447 36.96 -11.95 4.78
N ALA A 448 38.16 -11.77 5.31
CA ALA A 448 39.31 -11.20 4.59
C ALA A 448 39.77 -12.08 3.40
N GLU A 449 39.33 -13.34 3.32
CA GLU A 449 39.55 -14.16 2.13
C GLU A 449 38.82 -13.61 0.90
N TYR A 450 37.70 -12.90 1.10
CA TYR A 450 36.84 -12.38 0.03
C TYR A 450 37.03 -10.88 -0.24
N TYR A 451 37.40 -10.09 0.78
CA TYR A 451 37.46 -8.63 0.71
C TYR A 451 38.81 -8.04 1.13
N HIS A 452 39.11 -6.84 0.65
CA HIS A 452 40.08 -5.94 1.28
C HIS A 452 39.35 -5.09 2.32
N ILE A 453 39.61 -5.33 3.62
CA ILE A 453 38.78 -4.81 4.70
C ILE A 453 39.41 -3.58 5.35
N SER A 454 38.64 -2.50 5.41
CA SER A 454 38.90 -1.32 6.23
C SER A 454 37.98 -1.35 7.46
N LEU A 455 38.55 -1.41 8.66
CA LEU A 455 37.84 -1.45 9.92
C LEU A 455 37.45 -0.04 10.36
N ILE A 456 36.16 0.19 10.62
CA ILE A 456 35.65 1.49 11.09
C ILE A 456 35.25 1.34 12.55
N VAL A 457 35.97 2.03 13.45
CA VAL A 457 35.78 1.95 14.90
C VAL A 457 35.68 3.34 15.52
N VAL A 458 34.90 3.49 16.60
CA VAL A 458 34.76 4.77 17.33
C VAL A 458 35.45 4.76 18.70
N GLN A 459 35.93 3.59 19.13
CA GLN A 459 36.67 3.42 20.38
C GLN A 459 38.08 4.03 20.33
N ASP A 460 38.48 4.71 21.41
CA ASP A 460 39.82 5.31 21.56
C ASP A 460 40.96 4.28 21.63
N ARG A 461 40.63 3.04 22.00
CA ARG A 461 41.59 1.94 22.18
C ARG A 461 41.11 0.67 21.49
N TYR A 462 41.95 0.15 20.62
CA TYR A 462 41.80 -1.17 20.00
C TYR A 462 43.14 -1.90 20.07
N GLU A 463 43.10 -3.22 19.99
CA GLU A 463 44.31 -4.03 20.09
C GLU A 463 45.21 -3.86 18.84
N GLN A 464 46.52 -3.66 19.04
CA GLN A 464 47.49 -3.43 17.95
C GLN A 464 47.58 -4.59 16.96
N HIS A 465 47.12 -5.79 17.34
CA HIS A 465 47.17 -6.96 16.49
C HIS A 465 46.30 -6.82 15.23
N TRP A 466 45.25 -5.97 15.23
CA TRP A 466 44.41 -5.74 14.04
C TRP A 466 45.22 -5.11 12.90
N VAL A 467 46.07 -4.13 13.23
CA VAL A 467 46.99 -3.51 12.27
C VAL A 467 48.06 -4.52 11.83
N GLN A 468 48.57 -5.34 12.75
CA GLN A 468 49.55 -6.39 12.43
C GLN A 468 48.96 -7.50 11.55
N ALA A 469 47.65 -7.76 11.65
CA ALA A 469 46.91 -8.70 10.81
C ALA A 469 46.60 -8.15 9.41
N GLY A 470 47.00 -6.91 9.10
CA GLY A 470 46.89 -6.31 7.77
C GLY A 470 45.59 -5.55 7.50
N PHE A 471 44.83 -5.20 8.53
CA PHE A 471 43.62 -4.38 8.39
C PHE A 471 43.94 -2.88 8.54
N ASP A 472 43.40 -2.06 7.64
CA ASP A 472 43.41 -0.60 7.79
C ASP A 472 42.33 -0.19 8.80
N VAL A 473 42.70 0.51 9.88
CA VAL A 473 41.76 0.95 10.93
C VAL A 473 41.52 2.46 10.80
N HIS A 474 40.25 2.85 10.73
CA HIS A 474 39.81 4.23 10.56
C HIS A 474 38.66 4.58 11.52
N ASP A 475 38.39 5.88 11.64
CA ASP A 475 37.25 6.39 12.39
C ASP A 475 35.99 6.55 11.51
N ALA A 476 34.88 6.90 12.15
CA ALA A 476 33.60 7.15 11.48
C ALA A 476 33.68 8.29 10.44
N GLN A 477 34.51 9.32 10.68
CA GLN A 477 34.63 10.47 9.78
C GLN A 477 35.33 10.07 8.49
N TRP A 478 36.34 9.21 8.56
CA TRP A 478 37.01 8.68 7.38
C TRP A 478 36.02 8.00 6.43
N LEU A 479 35.06 7.22 6.94
CA LEU A 479 34.06 6.56 6.10
C LEU A 479 33.19 7.60 5.36
N LEU A 480 32.76 8.66 6.04
CA LEU A 480 32.01 9.74 5.42
C LEU A 480 32.81 10.42 4.30
N ASP A 481 34.10 10.68 4.53
CA ASP A 481 34.97 11.36 3.58
C ASP A 481 35.38 10.46 2.40
N ASN A 482 35.41 9.13 2.61
CA ASN A 482 35.96 8.15 1.67
C ASN A 482 34.91 7.13 1.18
N ALA A 483 33.62 7.38 1.37
CA ALA A 483 32.53 6.49 0.95
C ALA A 483 32.60 6.11 -0.54
N HIS A 484 33.03 7.04 -1.39
CA HIS A 484 33.21 6.84 -2.83
C HIS A 484 34.39 5.90 -3.20
N THR A 485 35.23 5.52 -2.22
CA THR A 485 36.40 4.67 -2.43
C THR A 485 36.20 3.23 -1.94
N VAL A 486 35.08 2.95 -1.28
CA VAL A 486 34.71 1.61 -0.80
C VAL A 486 33.62 1.03 -1.69
N ASP A 487 33.70 -0.27 -1.94
CA ASP A 487 32.73 -0.97 -2.79
C ASP A 487 31.53 -1.47 -1.98
N ARG A 488 31.77 -1.83 -0.71
CA ARG A 488 30.78 -2.41 0.21
C ARG A 488 30.89 -1.76 1.59
N VAL A 489 29.77 -1.71 2.30
CA VAL A 489 29.73 -1.29 3.72
C VAL A 489 28.90 -2.29 4.50
N ILE A 490 29.38 -2.67 5.68
CA ILE A 490 28.64 -3.54 6.62
C ILE A 490 28.60 -2.94 8.03
N TYR A 491 27.41 -2.95 8.64
CA TYR A 491 27.15 -2.46 9.99
C TYR A 491 26.80 -3.61 10.93
N GLN A 492 27.59 -3.81 11.99
CA GLN A 492 27.32 -4.80 13.04
C GLN A 492 26.49 -4.15 14.17
N MET A 493 25.17 -4.24 14.06
CA MET A 493 24.22 -3.49 14.89
C MET A 493 23.64 -4.36 16.01
N GLY A 494 23.70 -3.85 17.25
CA GLY A 494 23.10 -4.48 18.43
C GLY A 494 22.35 -3.49 19.32
N ASN A 495 21.73 -4.00 20.38
CA ASN A 495 20.92 -3.23 21.32
C ASN A 495 21.74 -2.64 22.48
N SER A 496 22.82 -1.91 22.17
CA SER A 496 23.72 -1.32 23.19
C SER A 496 24.32 0.02 22.75
N PRO A 497 24.81 0.86 23.68
CA PRO A 497 25.40 2.17 23.39
C PRO A 497 26.57 2.15 22.39
N TYR A 498 27.27 1.02 22.28
CA TYR A 498 28.40 0.85 21.37
C TYR A 498 28.05 1.05 19.89
N HIS A 499 26.77 0.95 19.54
CA HIS A 499 26.30 1.02 18.15
C HIS A 499 25.64 2.37 17.79
N ASP A 500 25.59 3.32 18.73
CA ASP A 500 24.89 4.60 18.59
C ASP A 500 25.26 5.37 17.30
N HIS A 501 26.57 5.50 17.06
CA HIS A 501 27.15 6.19 15.91
C HIS A 501 26.73 5.60 14.55
N MET A 502 26.37 4.31 14.51
CA MET A 502 26.02 3.63 13.27
C MET A 502 24.70 4.14 12.68
N LEU A 503 23.76 4.60 13.52
CA LEU A 503 22.46 5.12 13.06
C LEU A 503 22.62 6.32 12.13
N ALA A 504 23.46 7.29 12.50
CA ALA A 504 23.73 8.45 11.64
C ALA A 504 24.58 8.07 10.42
N LEU A 505 25.55 7.15 10.60
CA LEU A 505 26.41 6.71 9.51
C LEU A 505 25.64 5.99 8.41
N MET A 506 24.75 5.05 8.73
CA MET A 506 24.00 4.29 7.72
C MET A 506 23.02 5.17 6.93
N GLN A 507 22.56 6.28 7.52
CA GLN A 507 21.74 7.26 6.80
C GLN A 507 22.56 8.02 5.74
N ALA A 508 23.84 8.28 6.03
CA ALA A 508 24.75 9.00 5.12
C ALA A 508 25.46 8.08 4.12
N VAL A 509 25.78 6.86 4.54
CA VAL A 509 26.50 5.85 3.76
C VAL A 509 25.75 4.51 3.91
N PRO A 510 24.75 4.24 3.06
CA PRO A 510 23.96 3.02 3.15
C PRO A 510 24.80 1.76 2.91
N GLY A 511 24.44 0.67 3.59
CA GLY A 511 25.19 -0.58 3.54
C GLY A 511 24.38 -1.78 4.02
N THR A 512 25.01 -2.95 4.07
CA THR A 512 24.41 -4.15 4.65
C THR A 512 24.35 -4.01 6.18
N VAL A 513 23.21 -4.29 6.79
CA VAL A 513 23.03 -4.21 8.24
C VAL A 513 22.89 -5.62 8.82
N VAL A 514 23.75 -5.97 9.75
CA VAL A 514 23.63 -7.18 10.58
C VAL A 514 22.89 -6.79 11.85
N LEU A 515 21.67 -7.28 12.02
CA LEU A 515 20.89 -7.09 13.24
C LEU A 515 21.11 -8.29 14.18
N HIS A 516 21.97 -8.08 15.18
CA HIS A 516 22.23 -9.07 16.23
C HIS A 516 21.05 -9.20 17.20
N ASP A 517 20.37 -8.07 17.45
CA ASP A 517 19.15 -7.97 18.25
C ASP A 517 18.03 -7.40 17.39
N PHE A 518 16.86 -8.02 17.40
CA PHE A 518 15.70 -7.47 16.71
C PHE A 518 15.10 -6.27 17.47
N TYR A 519 15.07 -6.33 18.81
CA TYR A 519 14.58 -5.23 19.64
C TYR A 519 15.71 -4.27 20.01
N MET A 520 15.63 -3.04 19.50
CA MET A 520 16.63 -1.98 19.71
C MET A 520 16.24 -0.92 20.76
N SER A 521 15.22 -1.22 21.56
CA SER A 521 14.63 -0.26 22.52
C SER A 521 15.56 0.09 23.67
N GLY A 522 16.55 -0.75 23.97
CA GLY A 522 17.59 -0.47 24.95
C GLY A 522 18.54 0.64 24.49
N LEU A 523 19.00 0.58 23.22
CA LEU A 523 19.81 1.64 22.61
C LEU A 523 19.05 2.96 22.59
N MET A 524 17.79 2.95 22.12
CA MET A 524 16.99 4.19 22.03
C MET A 524 16.68 4.80 23.41
N SER A 525 16.33 3.97 24.39
CA SER A 525 16.16 4.41 25.78
C SER A 525 17.45 5.00 26.35
N TRP A 526 18.61 4.41 26.05
CA TRP A 526 19.90 4.93 26.52
C TRP A 526 20.24 6.29 25.87
N ARG A 527 19.99 6.45 24.57
CA ARG A 527 20.23 7.70 23.84
C ARG A 527 19.52 8.89 24.49
N GLU A 528 18.25 8.70 24.84
CA GLU A 528 17.43 9.75 25.44
C GLU A 528 17.79 10.02 26.91
N GLN A 529 18.16 8.99 27.67
CA GLN A 529 18.51 9.14 29.08
C GLN A 529 19.95 9.62 29.34
N HIS A 530 20.89 9.30 28.44
CA HIS A 530 22.33 9.42 28.72
C HIS A 530 23.14 10.14 27.64
N ALA A 531 22.72 10.12 26.37
CA ALA A 531 23.50 10.70 25.26
C ALA A 531 23.01 12.10 24.81
N GLY A 532 22.02 12.66 25.51
CA GLY A 532 21.53 14.03 25.27
C GLY A 532 20.60 14.19 24.07
N TYR A 533 20.12 13.09 23.48
CA TYR A 533 19.15 13.12 22.38
C TYR A 533 17.71 13.22 22.90
N SER A 534 17.13 14.42 22.87
CA SER A 534 15.75 14.61 23.35
C SER A 534 14.72 14.00 22.40
N HIS A 535 13.84 13.16 22.93
CA HIS A 535 12.69 12.57 22.25
C HIS A 535 12.99 11.56 21.12
N ASP A 536 14.22 11.07 20.98
CA ASP A 536 14.56 10.09 19.95
C ASP A 536 13.77 8.78 20.13
N TRP A 537 13.57 8.33 21.38
CA TRP A 537 12.89 7.05 21.63
C TRP A 537 11.39 7.15 21.34
N VAL A 538 10.72 8.21 21.80
CA VAL A 538 9.29 8.41 21.52
C VAL A 538 9.03 8.58 20.02
N LYS A 539 9.92 9.28 19.29
CA LYS A 539 9.83 9.40 17.82
C LYS A 539 9.99 8.06 17.14
N ALA A 540 10.95 7.23 17.57
CA ALA A 540 11.16 5.90 17.02
C ALA A 540 9.97 4.96 17.30
N LEU A 541 9.37 5.03 18.50
CA LEU A 541 8.15 4.30 18.85
C LEU A 541 6.97 4.73 17.99
N TYR A 542 6.72 6.04 17.85
CA TYR A 542 5.65 6.57 17.00
C TYR A 542 5.87 6.19 15.53
N ALA A 543 7.08 6.36 15.01
CA ALA A 543 7.41 6.02 13.63
C ALA A 543 7.16 4.53 13.33
N SER A 544 7.48 3.65 14.29
CA SER A 544 7.36 2.19 14.15
C SER A 544 5.94 1.67 14.41
N HIS A 545 5.25 2.19 15.43
CA HIS A 545 4.04 1.58 16.01
C HIS A 545 2.90 2.57 16.30
N GLY A 546 3.08 3.84 15.97
CA GLY A 546 2.05 4.89 16.09
C GLY A 546 1.78 5.34 17.53
N TYR A 547 0.63 5.98 17.71
CA TYR A 547 0.25 6.65 18.96
C TYR A 547 0.17 5.70 20.17
N LYS A 548 -0.24 4.44 19.97
CA LYS A 548 -0.38 3.47 21.06
C LYS A 548 0.95 3.22 21.77
N ALA A 549 2.01 2.99 21.01
CA ALA A 549 3.34 2.77 21.58
C ALA A 549 3.94 4.05 22.18
N ALA A 550 3.71 5.20 21.54
CA ALA A 550 4.12 6.49 22.07
C ALA A 550 3.44 6.79 23.41
N ALA A 551 2.13 6.54 23.54
CA ALA A 551 1.40 6.71 24.79
C ALA A 551 1.82 5.71 25.88
N GLU A 552 2.14 4.47 25.49
CA GLU A 552 2.62 3.45 26.43
C GLU A 552 3.93 3.86 27.11
N LEU A 553 4.85 4.54 26.40
CA LEU A 553 6.08 5.06 27.00
C LEU A 553 5.83 5.96 28.22
N TYR A 554 4.83 6.86 28.14
CA TYR A 554 4.52 7.79 29.23
C TYR A 554 3.73 7.14 30.36
N ARG A 555 3.08 6.01 30.11
CA ARG A 555 2.32 5.25 31.11
C ARG A 555 3.19 4.21 31.83
N ASP A 556 4.00 3.48 31.07
CA ASP A 556 4.89 2.42 31.52
C ASP A 556 6.06 2.26 30.52
N ALA A 557 7.17 2.95 30.82
CA ALA A 557 8.35 2.95 29.97
C ALA A 557 9.00 1.56 29.85
N ASP A 558 8.92 0.73 30.89
CA ASP A 558 9.48 -0.63 30.84
C ASP A 558 8.64 -1.53 29.94
N ALA A 559 7.30 -1.43 30.01
CA ALA A 559 6.42 -2.12 29.06
C ALA A 559 6.70 -1.67 27.62
N ALA A 560 6.85 -0.36 27.38
CA ALA A 560 7.17 0.15 26.04
C ALA A 560 8.52 -0.41 25.51
N ARG A 561 9.53 -0.50 26.38
CA ARG A 561 10.85 -1.06 26.05
C ARG A 561 10.82 -2.55 25.73
N LEU A 562 9.92 -3.30 26.37
CA LEU A 562 9.81 -4.76 26.20
C LEU A 562 8.89 -5.15 25.04
N ASN A 563 7.80 -4.41 24.81
CA ASN A 563 6.74 -4.82 23.88
C ASN A 563 7.02 -4.41 22.43
N TYR A 564 7.68 -3.27 22.21
CA TYR A 564 7.83 -2.68 20.87
C TYR A 564 9.27 -2.71 20.36
N PRO A 565 9.54 -3.32 19.19
CA PRO A 565 10.84 -3.23 18.54
C PRO A 565 10.99 -1.88 17.82
N VAL A 566 12.08 -1.17 18.06
CA VAL A 566 12.35 0.15 17.41
C VAL A 566 13.52 0.08 16.43
N ASN A 567 13.56 -0.98 15.62
CA ASN A 567 14.59 -1.20 14.58
C ASN A 567 14.19 -0.65 13.20
N LEU A 568 13.05 0.05 13.05
CA LEU A 568 12.59 0.57 11.75
C LEU A 568 13.64 1.42 11.02
N HIS A 569 14.39 2.27 11.73
CA HIS A 569 15.41 3.13 11.13
C HIS A 569 16.52 2.30 10.44
N PRO A 570 17.19 1.34 11.12
CA PRO A 570 18.09 0.41 10.44
C PRO A 570 17.46 -0.34 9.26
N LEU A 571 16.18 -0.73 9.35
CA LEU A 571 15.50 -1.42 8.25
C LEU A 571 15.30 -0.51 7.03
N GLN A 572 15.03 0.78 7.23
CA GLN A 572 14.81 1.76 6.16
C GLN A 572 16.10 2.17 5.44
N HIS A 573 17.24 2.10 6.12
CA HIS A 573 18.55 2.56 5.60
C HIS A 573 19.51 1.43 5.25
N ALA A 574 19.09 0.18 5.39
CA ALA A 574 19.86 -0.98 4.96
C ALA A 574 19.71 -1.23 3.46
N GLN A 575 20.82 -1.52 2.77
CA GLN A 575 20.80 -2.11 1.42
C GLN A 575 20.31 -3.56 1.45
N GLY A 576 20.52 -4.23 2.58
CA GLY A 576 20.02 -5.57 2.88
C GLY A 576 20.34 -5.95 4.32
N LEU A 577 19.65 -6.96 4.82
CA LEU A 577 19.64 -7.32 6.24
C LEU A 577 20.16 -8.73 6.45
N ILE A 578 21.04 -8.88 7.44
CA ILE A 578 21.48 -10.17 7.95
C ILE A 578 20.98 -10.31 9.38
N VAL A 579 20.35 -11.45 9.67
CA VAL A 579 19.94 -11.85 11.02
C VAL A 579 20.45 -13.25 11.33
N HIS A 580 20.43 -13.63 12.59
CA HIS A 580 20.99 -14.92 13.04
C HIS A 580 19.99 -16.06 13.22
N SER A 581 18.69 -15.79 12.99
CA SER A 581 17.61 -16.75 13.21
C SER A 581 16.38 -16.44 12.35
N ASP A 582 15.66 -17.48 11.94
CA ASP A 582 14.38 -17.35 11.22
C ASP A 582 13.29 -16.70 12.10
N TYR A 583 13.43 -16.78 13.43
CA TYR A 583 12.54 -16.14 14.39
C TYR A 583 12.55 -14.61 14.24
N SER A 584 13.70 -14.01 13.95
CA SER A 584 13.78 -12.57 13.63
C SER A 584 13.03 -12.24 12.35
N CYS A 585 13.06 -13.12 11.34
CA CYS A 585 12.24 -12.97 10.13
C CYS A 585 10.74 -13.10 10.43
N LYS A 586 10.34 -13.99 11.35
CA LYS A 586 8.94 -14.11 11.81
C LYS A 586 8.47 -12.83 12.52
N LEU A 587 9.31 -12.27 13.41
CA LEU A 587 9.04 -11.00 14.07
C LEU A 587 8.94 -9.85 13.04
N ALA A 588 9.80 -9.83 12.02
CA ALA A 588 9.72 -8.83 10.95
C ALA A 588 8.38 -8.90 10.21
N ARG A 589 7.89 -10.09 9.85
CA ARG A 589 6.56 -10.27 9.22
C ARG A 589 5.41 -9.84 10.13
N GLN A 590 5.55 -10.04 11.43
CA GLN A 590 4.55 -9.65 12.41
C GLN A 590 4.44 -8.13 12.54
N TRP A 591 5.58 -7.44 12.61
CA TRP A 591 5.62 -6.01 12.92
C TRP A 591 5.60 -5.11 11.67
N TYR A 592 6.07 -5.61 10.53
CA TYR A 592 6.31 -4.82 9.33
C TYR A 592 5.59 -5.38 8.09
N SER A 593 4.60 -4.62 7.59
CA SER A 593 3.77 -5.00 6.43
C SER A 593 4.55 -5.09 5.12
N ASP A 594 5.61 -4.30 5.00
CA ASP A 594 6.46 -4.24 3.81
C ASP A 594 7.69 -5.16 3.96
N TYR A 595 7.62 -6.18 4.83
CA TYR A 595 8.65 -7.20 4.92
C TYR A 595 8.78 -7.94 3.58
N ASP A 596 9.98 -7.90 3.00
CA ASP A 596 10.34 -8.65 1.81
C ASP A 596 11.47 -9.64 2.14
N PRO A 597 11.22 -10.97 2.09
CA PRO A 597 12.24 -11.96 2.41
C PRO A 597 13.47 -11.89 1.50
N ALA A 598 13.36 -11.35 0.28
CA ALA A 598 14.51 -11.23 -0.63
C ALA A 598 15.58 -10.25 -0.12
N ASN A 599 15.22 -9.34 0.78
CA ASN A 599 16.17 -8.40 1.38
C ASN A 599 16.77 -8.90 2.70
N TRP A 600 16.46 -10.15 3.11
CA TRP A 600 16.87 -10.70 4.39
C TRP A 600 17.60 -12.03 4.19
N HIS A 601 18.77 -12.17 4.83
CA HIS A 601 19.50 -13.43 4.89
C HIS A 601 19.67 -13.88 6.34
N VAL A 602 19.37 -15.15 6.60
CA VAL A 602 19.64 -15.79 7.89
C VAL A 602 21.02 -16.41 7.80
N ILE A 603 21.98 -15.86 8.55
CA ILE A 603 23.32 -16.42 8.69
C ILE A 603 23.49 -16.82 10.15
N PRO A 604 23.71 -18.11 10.48
CA PRO A 604 23.82 -18.58 11.85
C PRO A 604 24.83 -17.76 12.67
N LEU A 605 24.54 -17.55 13.95
CA LEU A 605 25.46 -16.86 14.85
C LEU A 605 26.77 -17.67 14.94
N LEU A 606 27.83 -17.13 14.38
CA LEU A 606 29.14 -17.78 14.22
C LEU A 606 29.73 -18.23 15.56
N ARG A 607 30.47 -19.34 15.55
CA ARG A 607 31.35 -19.79 16.63
C ARG A 607 32.61 -20.42 16.08
N GLU A 608 33.76 -19.95 16.55
CA GLU A 608 35.03 -20.65 16.33
C GLU A 608 35.00 -22.03 17.00
N PRO A 609 35.24 -23.13 16.26
CA PRO A 609 35.17 -24.45 16.84
C PRO A 609 36.18 -24.67 17.99
N ALA A 610 35.70 -25.21 19.11
CA ALA A 610 36.53 -25.40 20.29
C ALA A 610 37.68 -26.39 20.03
N LEU A 611 38.91 -26.00 20.40
CA LEU A 611 40.06 -26.91 20.49
C LEU A 611 39.78 -27.99 21.56
N GLN A 612 40.33 -29.19 21.39
CA GLN A 612 40.00 -30.37 22.22
C GLN A 612 39.90 -30.04 23.73
N PRO A 613 38.70 -30.15 24.35
CA PRO A 613 38.47 -29.81 25.76
C PRO A 613 39.34 -30.61 26.73
N ASP A 614 40.06 -29.95 27.65
CA ASP A 614 40.78 -30.61 28.75
C ASP A 614 39.95 -30.55 30.05
N ARG A 615 38.97 -31.45 30.13
CA ARG A 615 38.05 -31.59 31.27
C ARG A 615 38.79 -31.76 32.60
N ALA A 616 39.84 -32.57 32.62
CA ALA A 616 40.54 -32.92 33.86
C ALA A 616 41.26 -31.70 34.45
N THR A 617 41.93 -30.90 33.61
CA THR A 617 42.56 -29.65 34.05
C THR A 617 41.54 -28.61 34.47
N ALA A 618 40.46 -28.44 33.70
CA ALA A 618 39.40 -27.49 34.04
C ALA A 618 38.75 -27.81 35.41
N ARG A 619 38.45 -29.09 35.68
CA ARG A 619 37.91 -29.52 36.99
C ARG A 619 38.87 -29.23 38.15
N ARG A 620 40.17 -29.50 37.99
CA ARG A 620 41.19 -29.16 39.01
C ARG A 620 41.25 -27.67 39.30
N GLN A 621 41.22 -26.83 38.27
CA GLN A 621 41.26 -25.36 38.41
C GLN A 621 40.01 -24.81 39.09
N LEU A 622 38.85 -25.42 38.86
CA LEU A 622 37.57 -25.04 39.46
C LEU A 622 37.33 -25.64 40.86
N GLY A 623 38.20 -26.56 41.31
CA GLY A 623 38.03 -27.29 42.58
C GLY A 623 36.89 -28.30 42.57
N LEU A 624 36.60 -28.89 41.41
CA LEU A 624 35.61 -29.95 41.21
C LEU A 624 36.27 -31.33 41.33
N GLY A 625 35.59 -32.29 41.95
CA GLY A 625 36.03 -33.68 42.04
C GLY A 625 36.01 -34.38 40.68
N GLU A 626 36.86 -35.39 40.50
CA GLU A 626 36.88 -36.17 39.25
C GLU A 626 35.59 -37.00 39.06
N ASP A 627 34.93 -37.39 40.14
CA ASP A 627 33.67 -38.14 40.12
C ASP A 627 32.42 -37.25 40.28
N ASP A 628 32.58 -35.92 40.39
CA ASP A 628 31.43 -35.02 40.49
C ASP A 628 30.64 -35.02 39.16
N PHE A 629 29.31 -35.03 39.26
CA PHE A 629 28.42 -34.79 38.12
C PHE A 629 27.93 -33.33 38.15
N VAL A 630 28.41 -32.52 37.22
CA VAL A 630 28.25 -31.07 37.23
C VAL A 630 27.29 -30.63 36.15
N VAL A 631 26.14 -30.08 36.57
CA VAL A 631 25.15 -29.45 35.71
C VAL A 631 25.33 -27.95 35.74
N CYS A 632 25.46 -27.32 34.58
CA CYS A 632 25.63 -25.87 34.49
C CYS A 632 24.46 -25.17 33.81
N SER A 633 24.18 -23.94 34.23
CA SER A 633 23.41 -22.96 33.46
C SER A 633 24.28 -21.71 33.29
N PHE A 634 24.33 -21.15 32.08
CA PHE A 634 25.35 -20.16 31.70
C PHE A 634 24.73 -18.81 31.32
N GLY A 635 25.38 -17.73 31.75
CA GLY A 635 25.00 -16.35 31.42
C GLY A 635 24.33 -15.62 32.58
N PHE A 636 23.87 -14.39 32.33
CA PHE A 636 23.24 -13.54 33.34
C PHE A 636 21.90 -14.10 33.82
N LEU A 637 21.67 -14.12 35.14
CA LEU A 637 20.50 -14.78 35.74
C LEU A 637 19.29 -13.83 35.79
N ASP A 638 18.70 -13.54 34.63
CA ASP A 638 17.50 -12.71 34.54
C ASP A 638 16.18 -13.54 34.46
N PRO A 639 15.01 -12.93 34.68
CA PRO A 639 13.73 -13.65 34.67
C PRO A 639 13.42 -14.39 33.36
N SER A 640 13.90 -13.89 32.22
CA SER A 640 13.67 -14.53 30.91
C SER A 640 14.36 -15.89 30.78
N LYS A 641 15.31 -16.22 31.66
CA LYS A 641 16.10 -17.48 31.63
C LYS A 641 15.52 -18.61 32.45
N LEU A 642 14.36 -18.39 33.10
CA LEU A 642 13.63 -19.41 33.87
C LEU A 642 14.48 -20.15 34.92
N ASN A 643 15.53 -19.53 35.47
CA ASN A 643 16.43 -20.13 36.46
C ASN A 643 15.71 -20.68 37.71
N HIS A 644 14.56 -20.09 38.07
CA HIS A 644 13.70 -20.60 39.15
C HIS A 644 13.13 -21.99 38.83
N GLN A 645 12.71 -22.25 37.59
CA GLN A 645 12.25 -23.58 37.18
C GLN A 645 13.39 -24.59 37.13
N VAL A 646 14.60 -24.15 36.77
CA VAL A 646 15.81 -25.00 36.83
C VAL A 646 16.09 -25.42 38.28
N LEU A 647 15.93 -24.52 39.25
CA LEU A 647 16.04 -24.87 40.67
C LEU A 647 14.95 -25.85 41.12
N ASP A 648 13.69 -25.58 40.76
CA ASP A 648 12.56 -26.45 41.13
C ASP A 648 12.74 -27.86 40.55
N ALA A 649 13.13 -27.97 39.28
CA ALA A 649 13.42 -29.25 38.63
C ALA A 649 14.65 -29.93 39.23
N TRP A 650 15.71 -29.18 39.57
CA TRP A 650 16.86 -29.74 40.26
C TRP A 650 16.46 -30.40 41.58
N PHE A 651 15.71 -29.70 42.43
CA PHE A 651 15.26 -30.24 43.73
C PHE A 651 14.27 -31.40 43.58
N GLY A 652 13.49 -31.44 42.50
CA GLY A 652 12.62 -32.57 42.17
C GLY A 652 13.32 -33.75 41.51
N SER A 653 14.55 -33.57 41.02
CA SER A 653 15.34 -34.62 40.35
C SER A 653 16.01 -35.57 41.33
N SER A 654 16.42 -36.74 40.82
CA SER A 654 17.20 -37.72 41.58
C SER A 654 18.58 -37.20 42.00
N LEU A 655 19.13 -36.22 41.26
CA LEU A 655 20.47 -35.66 41.45
C LEU A 655 20.58 -34.82 42.73
N ALA A 656 19.51 -34.16 43.18
CA ALA A 656 19.56 -33.35 44.41
C ALA A 656 19.88 -34.17 45.66
N GLN A 657 19.57 -35.47 45.65
CA GLN A 657 19.82 -36.39 46.77
C GLN A 657 21.29 -36.88 46.81
N ASP A 658 22.04 -36.73 45.72
CA ASP A 658 23.43 -37.14 45.62
C ASP A 658 24.38 -35.94 45.83
N LYS A 659 25.23 -36.02 46.86
CA LYS A 659 26.18 -34.93 47.19
C LYS A 659 27.32 -34.78 46.18
N THR A 660 27.52 -35.76 45.29
CA THR A 660 28.48 -35.70 44.17
C THR A 660 27.89 -34.95 42.97
N CYS A 661 26.58 -34.75 42.92
CA CYS A 661 25.90 -33.96 41.90
C CYS A 661 25.88 -32.47 42.29
N LYS A 662 26.27 -31.59 41.36
CA LYS A 662 26.37 -30.14 41.59
C LYS A 662 25.64 -29.36 40.50
N LEU A 663 24.84 -28.37 40.89
CA LEU A 663 24.25 -27.38 39.99
C LEU A 663 25.00 -26.06 40.11
N VAL A 664 25.51 -25.55 39.00
CA VAL A 664 26.25 -24.29 38.97
C VAL A 664 25.63 -23.33 37.97
N PHE A 665 25.14 -22.20 38.46
CA PHE A 665 24.82 -21.06 37.63
C PHE A 665 26.09 -20.22 37.40
N VAL A 666 26.62 -20.31 36.19
CA VAL A 666 27.85 -19.67 35.74
C VAL A 666 27.51 -18.31 35.13
N GLY A 667 27.42 -17.30 36.00
CA GLY A 667 27.11 -15.94 35.61
C GLY A 667 26.65 -15.08 36.77
N ASP A 668 26.47 -13.79 36.48
CA ASP A 668 26.13 -12.80 37.49
C ASP A 668 24.63 -12.81 37.82
N ASN A 669 24.30 -12.52 39.08
CA ASN A 669 22.93 -12.50 39.55
C ASN A 669 22.29 -11.14 39.24
N HIS A 670 21.03 -11.13 38.76
CA HIS A 670 20.26 -9.92 38.50
C HIS A 670 20.18 -8.95 39.70
N GLY A 671 20.33 -9.44 40.94
CA GLY A 671 20.44 -8.60 42.14
C GLY A 671 19.13 -7.94 42.61
N GLY A 672 18.13 -7.80 41.74
CA GLY A 672 16.76 -7.38 42.09
C GLY A 672 15.93 -8.46 42.80
N ALA A 673 14.61 -8.23 42.91
CA ALA A 673 13.69 -9.12 43.63
C ALA A 673 13.77 -10.59 43.17
N TYR A 674 13.83 -10.81 41.85
CA TYR A 674 14.03 -12.15 41.26
C TYR A 674 15.35 -12.81 41.69
N GLY A 675 16.44 -12.06 41.63
CA GLY A 675 17.75 -12.54 42.05
C GLY A 675 17.82 -12.92 43.52
N GLN A 676 17.15 -12.15 44.37
CA GLN A 676 17.01 -12.46 45.80
C GLN A 676 16.13 -13.69 46.04
N GLN A 677 15.05 -13.86 45.27
CA GLN A 677 14.21 -15.04 45.32
C GLN A 677 15.02 -16.32 45.02
N LEU A 678 15.90 -16.30 44.02
CA LEU A 678 16.79 -17.45 43.73
C LEU A 678 17.70 -17.77 44.92
N LEU A 679 18.34 -16.76 45.51
CA LEU A 679 19.24 -16.93 46.67
C LEU A 679 18.50 -17.43 47.92
N ASP A 680 17.28 -16.93 48.16
CA ASP A 680 16.42 -17.39 49.25
C ASP A 680 15.98 -18.84 49.05
N THR A 681 15.61 -19.20 47.82
CA THR A 681 15.19 -20.57 47.45
C THR A 681 16.35 -21.54 47.69
N ILE A 682 17.56 -21.22 47.23
CA ILE A 682 18.76 -22.04 47.48
C ILE A 682 19.03 -22.18 48.99
N ARG A 683 18.96 -21.09 49.75
CA ARG A 683 19.19 -21.12 51.21
C ARG A 683 18.16 -21.98 51.95
N ARG A 684 16.89 -21.93 51.55
CA ARG A 684 15.80 -22.68 52.19
C ARG A 684 15.75 -24.15 51.79
N SER A 685 16.34 -24.53 50.65
CA SER A 685 16.32 -25.89 50.11
C SER A 685 17.10 -26.92 50.94
N GLY A 686 18.08 -26.50 51.75
CA GLY A 686 19.03 -27.41 52.41
C GLY A 686 20.17 -27.90 51.51
N HIS A 687 20.20 -27.51 50.23
CA HIS A 687 21.19 -27.92 49.22
C HIS A 687 22.25 -26.84 48.91
N ALA A 688 22.48 -25.91 49.84
CA ALA A 688 23.42 -24.80 49.64
C ALA A 688 24.89 -25.24 49.39
N SER A 689 25.25 -26.49 49.71
CA SER A 689 26.58 -27.05 49.41
C SER A 689 26.72 -27.62 48.00
N THR A 690 25.61 -27.88 47.30
CA THR A 690 25.58 -28.52 45.97
C THR A 690 25.02 -27.60 44.88
N VAL A 691 24.42 -26.45 45.24
CA VAL A 691 23.97 -25.42 44.30
C VAL A 691 24.79 -24.15 44.48
N LYS A 692 25.41 -23.64 43.40
CA LYS A 692 26.28 -22.45 43.41
C LYS A 692 25.89 -21.45 42.33
N ILE A 693 25.92 -20.16 42.65
CA ILE A 693 25.94 -19.06 41.68
C ILE A 693 27.33 -18.45 41.73
N THR A 694 28.03 -18.36 40.59
CA THR A 694 29.44 -17.91 40.57
C THR A 694 29.61 -16.41 40.78
N GLY A 695 28.57 -15.61 40.48
CA GLY A 695 28.75 -14.19 40.18
C GLY A 695 29.39 -14.01 38.80
N TYR A 696 29.81 -12.79 38.47
CA TYR A 696 30.52 -12.51 37.22
C TYR A 696 31.70 -13.49 37.00
N ALA A 697 31.63 -14.27 35.93
CA ALA A 697 32.69 -15.20 35.52
C ALA A 697 33.57 -14.54 34.45
N SER A 698 34.90 -14.59 34.63
CA SER A 698 35.82 -14.21 33.55
C SER A 698 35.67 -15.14 32.35
N ARG A 699 36.07 -14.70 31.14
CA ARG A 699 36.04 -15.55 29.92
C ARG A 699 36.77 -16.89 30.15
N GLU A 700 37.91 -16.86 30.84
CA GLU A 700 38.65 -18.06 31.23
C GLU A 700 37.83 -18.97 32.15
N THR A 701 37.23 -18.42 33.21
CA THR A 701 36.38 -19.19 34.15
C THR A 701 35.16 -19.78 33.44
N PHE A 702 34.53 -19.02 32.56
CA PHE A 702 33.39 -19.44 31.76
C PHE A 702 33.75 -20.63 30.86
N HIS A 703 34.86 -20.55 30.12
CA HIS A 703 35.38 -21.66 29.31
C HIS A 703 35.80 -22.87 30.14
N GLN A 704 36.35 -22.68 31.36
CA GLN A 704 36.64 -23.79 32.26
C GLN A 704 35.37 -24.56 32.64
N TYR A 705 34.27 -23.87 32.95
CA TYR A 705 33.01 -24.55 33.26
C TYR A 705 32.40 -25.26 32.04
N LEU A 706 32.51 -24.69 30.83
CA LEU A 706 32.09 -25.37 29.60
C LEU A 706 32.86 -26.68 29.35
N GLN A 707 34.14 -26.74 29.71
CA GLN A 707 34.94 -27.96 29.62
C GLN A 707 34.65 -28.96 30.76
N ALA A 708 34.36 -28.45 31.96
CA ALA A 708 34.24 -29.26 33.17
C ALA A 708 32.86 -29.92 33.37
N ALA A 709 31.79 -29.31 32.84
CA ALA A 709 30.40 -29.73 33.06
C ALA A 709 30.03 -31.06 32.37
N ASP A 710 29.14 -31.85 32.95
CA ASP A 710 28.58 -33.08 32.36
C ASP A 710 27.34 -32.82 31.51
N MET A 711 26.61 -31.75 31.83
CA MET A 711 25.38 -31.34 31.16
C MET A 711 25.15 -29.85 31.36
N ALA A 712 24.44 -29.22 30.42
CA ALA A 712 23.97 -27.85 30.55
C ALA A 712 22.45 -27.75 30.42
N ILE A 713 21.85 -26.75 31.09
CA ILE A 713 20.44 -26.40 30.99
C ILE A 713 20.32 -24.91 30.68
N GLN A 714 19.70 -24.58 29.55
CA GLN A 714 19.49 -23.21 29.10
C GLN A 714 18.04 -23.03 28.68
N LEU A 715 17.22 -22.48 29.57
CA LEU A 715 15.82 -22.21 29.29
C LEU A 715 15.60 -20.75 28.92
N ARG A 716 14.48 -20.49 28.24
CA ARG A 716 14.09 -19.14 27.86
C ARG A 716 12.58 -18.94 27.81
N THR A 717 12.14 -17.73 28.09
CA THR A 717 10.79 -17.25 27.79
C THR A 717 10.86 -15.85 27.20
N THR A 718 9.79 -15.42 26.52
CA THR A 718 9.65 -14.05 26.00
C THR A 718 10.82 -13.59 25.10
N SER A 719 11.38 -14.49 24.27
CA SER A 719 12.47 -14.10 23.38
C SER A 719 12.03 -13.02 22.37
N ARG A 720 12.93 -12.06 22.16
CA ARG A 720 12.74 -10.85 21.35
C ARG A 720 13.63 -10.87 20.11
N GLY A 721 13.96 -12.05 19.59
CA GLY A 721 14.77 -12.22 18.37
C GLY A 721 16.26 -12.43 18.62
N GLU A 722 16.72 -12.37 19.87
CA GLU A 722 18.14 -12.54 20.20
C GLU A 722 18.58 -14.02 20.23
N THR A 723 19.75 -14.31 19.64
CA THR A 723 20.32 -15.67 19.62
C THR A 723 21.25 -15.89 20.81
N SER A 724 21.07 -17.03 21.51
CA SER A 724 21.78 -17.29 22.76
C SER A 724 23.20 -17.81 22.51
N ALA A 725 24.18 -16.91 22.60
CA ALA A 725 25.60 -17.20 22.62
C ALA A 725 25.98 -18.43 23.47
N ALA A 726 25.54 -18.43 24.73
CA ALA A 726 25.86 -19.49 25.69
C ALA A 726 25.31 -20.88 25.31
N VAL A 727 24.22 -20.95 24.54
CA VAL A 727 23.70 -22.23 24.04
C VAL A 727 24.62 -22.79 22.98
N LEU A 728 25.03 -21.95 22.02
CA LEU A 728 25.97 -22.34 20.98
C LEU A 728 27.35 -22.67 21.56
N ASP A 729 27.77 -21.98 22.62
CA ASP A 729 29.01 -22.31 23.35
C ASP A 729 28.90 -23.72 23.98
N CYS A 730 27.78 -24.07 24.62
CA CYS A 730 27.56 -25.43 25.12
C CYS A 730 27.67 -26.47 24.00
N MET A 731 27.01 -26.22 22.87
CA MET A 731 27.07 -27.09 21.69
C MET A 731 28.50 -27.22 21.13
N ASN A 732 29.25 -26.12 21.09
CA ASN A 732 30.62 -26.07 20.59
C ASN A 732 31.57 -26.96 21.41
N TYR A 733 31.42 -26.93 22.74
CA TYR A 733 32.17 -27.82 23.64
C TYR A 733 31.61 -29.26 23.66
N GLY A 734 30.52 -29.55 22.95
CA GLY A 734 29.86 -30.85 22.91
C GLY A 734 29.20 -31.23 24.23
N LEU A 735 28.72 -30.24 25.00
CA LEU A 735 27.95 -30.46 26.21
C LEU A 735 26.52 -30.91 25.84
N PRO A 736 26.03 -32.04 26.40
CA PRO A 736 24.61 -32.39 26.31
C PRO A 736 23.78 -31.25 26.91
N LEU A 737 22.83 -30.74 26.13
CA LEU A 737 22.14 -29.50 26.45
C LEU A 737 20.62 -29.72 26.46
N VAL A 738 19.97 -29.27 27.53
CA VAL A 738 18.50 -29.16 27.62
C VAL A 738 18.08 -27.72 27.36
N VAL A 739 17.16 -27.53 26.43
CA VAL A 739 16.56 -26.23 26.05
C VAL A 739 15.04 -26.36 25.91
N ASN A 740 14.31 -25.26 25.90
CA ASN A 740 12.91 -25.23 25.48
C ASN A 740 12.75 -24.47 24.15
N ALA A 741 11.71 -24.79 23.39
CA ALA A 741 11.44 -24.28 22.05
C ALA A 741 10.92 -22.83 22.03
N ASN A 742 11.67 -21.91 22.65
CA ASN A 742 11.35 -20.48 22.69
C ASN A 742 12.28 -19.67 21.77
N GLY A 743 11.70 -18.80 20.92
CA GLY A 743 12.47 -17.94 20.02
C GLY A 743 13.40 -18.73 19.10
N SER A 744 14.67 -18.30 19.00
CA SER A 744 15.65 -18.99 18.16
C SER A 744 16.07 -20.38 18.67
N MET A 745 15.78 -20.75 19.94
CA MET A 745 16.07 -22.10 20.43
C MET A 745 15.12 -23.15 19.82
N ALA A 746 13.96 -22.74 19.31
CA ALA A 746 13.04 -23.61 18.59
C ALA A 746 13.58 -24.11 17.25
N GLU A 747 14.66 -23.49 16.74
CA GLU A 747 15.28 -23.79 15.44
C GLU A 747 16.48 -24.74 15.58
N LEU A 748 16.86 -25.08 16.81
CA LEU A 748 17.97 -26.00 17.08
C LEU A 748 17.63 -27.41 16.60
N ASP A 749 18.66 -28.12 16.14
CA ASP A 749 18.52 -29.50 15.72
C ASP A 749 18.14 -30.40 16.91
N ALA A 750 16.96 -31.03 16.84
CA ALA A 750 16.45 -31.89 17.90
C ALA A 750 17.30 -33.15 18.11
N GLU A 751 18.20 -33.49 17.17
CA GLU A 751 19.19 -34.55 17.35
C GLU A 751 20.48 -34.07 18.04
N ALA A 752 20.67 -32.75 18.19
CA ALA A 752 21.82 -32.13 18.85
C ALA A 752 21.53 -31.68 20.29
N VAL A 753 20.27 -31.43 20.63
CA VAL A 753 19.86 -30.95 21.95
C VAL A 753 18.61 -31.69 22.43
N TRP A 754 18.42 -31.75 23.75
CA TRP A 754 17.13 -32.16 24.30
C TRP A 754 16.16 -30.97 24.26
N LEU A 755 15.32 -30.93 23.22
CA LEU A 755 14.38 -29.83 22.98
C LEU A 755 13.02 -30.09 23.66
N LEU A 756 12.73 -29.31 24.70
CA LEU A 756 11.43 -29.29 25.37
C LEU A 756 10.43 -28.38 24.64
N PRO A 757 9.11 -28.59 24.79
CA PRO A 757 8.08 -27.64 24.34
C PRO A 757 8.29 -26.23 24.92
N ASP A 758 7.76 -25.18 24.26
CA ASP A 758 7.89 -23.80 24.75
C ASP A 758 7.31 -23.62 26.16
N ASP A 759 6.15 -24.22 26.41
CA ASP A 759 5.44 -24.27 27.69
C ASP A 759 5.89 -25.43 28.60
N CYS A 760 7.17 -25.80 28.55
CA CYS A 760 7.71 -26.94 29.29
C CYS A 760 7.36 -26.89 30.80
N THR A 761 6.96 -28.04 31.34
CA THR A 761 6.69 -28.19 32.77
C THR A 761 7.95 -28.56 33.54
N VAL A 762 7.97 -28.25 34.83
CA VAL A 762 9.04 -28.69 35.74
C VAL A 762 9.23 -30.22 35.68
N ASP A 763 8.16 -31.00 35.55
CA ASP A 763 8.22 -32.46 35.43
C ASP A 763 8.94 -32.91 34.15
N SER A 764 8.67 -32.27 33.02
CA SER A 764 9.37 -32.58 31.75
C SER A 764 10.87 -32.26 31.83
N LEU A 765 11.23 -31.22 32.57
CA LEU A 765 12.62 -30.88 32.83
C LEU A 765 13.29 -31.87 33.78
N ILE A 766 12.59 -32.34 34.82
CA ILE A 766 13.05 -33.43 35.71
C ILE A 766 13.32 -34.71 34.92
N GLU A 767 12.42 -35.08 34.00
CA GLU A 767 12.59 -36.24 33.14
C GLU A 767 13.87 -36.11 32.30
N ALA A 768 14.07 -34.98 31.63
CA ALA A 768 15.26 -34.71 30.83
C ALA A 768 16.56 -34.79 31.66
N ILE A 769 16.57 -34.16 32.85
CA ILE A 769 17.72 -34.19 33.77
C ILE A 769 18.05 -35.63 34.19
N ASN A 770 17.06 -36.40 34.62
CA ASN A 770 17.27 -37.77 35.08
C ASN A 770 17.69 -38.71 33.92
N ALA A 771 17.09 -38.56 32.74
CA ALA A 771 17.43 -39.34 31.56
C ALA A 771 18.88 -39.08 31.13
N LEU A 772 19.25 -37.81 31.01
CA LEU A 772 20.62 -37.44 30.65
C LEU A 772 21.62 -37.83 31.71
N HIS A 773 21.30 -37.80 33.00
CA HIS A 773 22.19 -38.31 34.05
C HIS A 773 22.38 -39.85 33.96
N GLY A 774 21.29 -40.59 33.74
CA GLY A 774 21.28 -42.05 33.70
C GLY A 774 21.90 -42.68 32.43
N ASP A 775 22.01 -41.94 31.33
CA ASP A 775 22.47 -42.46 30.04
C ASP A 775 23.70 -41.72 29.48
N PRO A 776 24.93 -42.23 29.72
CA PRO A 776 26.16 -41.66 29.16
C PRO A 776 26.23 -41.73 27.63
N GLN A 777 25.60 -42.72 27.00
CA GLN A 777 25.62 -42.89 25.54
C GLN A 777 24.77 -41.82 24.88
N LEU A 778 23.60 -41.52 25.46
CA LEU A 778 22.74 -40.44 25.00
C LEU A 778 23.44 -39.08 25.11
N ARG A 779 24.12 -38.81 26.25
CA ARG A 779 24.95 -37.61 26.42
C ARG A 779 26.00 -37.49 25.33
N ALA A 780 26.76 -38.55 25.08
CA ALA A 780 27.79 -38.55 24.04
C ALA A 780 27.21 -38.31 22.63
N THR A 781 26.03 -38.90 22.34
CA THR A 781 25.35 -38.75 21.05
C THR A 781 24.93 -37.30 20.80
N LEU A 782 24.20 -36.71 21.74
CA LEU A 782 23.77 -35.30 21.66
C LEU A 782 24.98 -34.36 21.56
N GLY A 783 25.99 -34.55 22.42
CA GLY A 783 27.20 -33.72 22.43
C GLY A 783 27.98 -33.78 21.12
N ASN A 784 28.11 -34.96 20.50
CA ASN A 784 28.79 -35.13 19.22
C ASN A 784 28.02 -34.49 18.07
N HIS A 785 26.70 -34.67 18.01
CA HIS A 785 25.84 -34.02 17.02
C HIS A 785 25.88 -32.49 17.16
N ALA A 786 25.77 -31.98 18.39
CA ALA A 786 25.89 -30.56 18.68
C ALA A 786 27.20 -29.96 18.17
N ARG A 787 28.32 -30.66 18.39
CA ARG A 787 29.62 -30.21 17.88
C ARG A 787 29.69 -30.24 16.35
N SER A 788 29.13 -31.27 15.71
CA SER A 788 29.04 -31.33 14.23
C SER A 788 28.26 -30.15 13.68
N VAL A 789 27.10 -29.82 14.26
CA VAL A 789 26.28 -28.67 13.85
C VAL A 789 27.08 -27.37 13.91
N ILE A 790 27.86 -27.15 14.97
CA ILE A 790 28.73 -25.97 15.09
C ILE A 790 29.80 -25.95 13.99
N HIS A 791 30.50 -27.07 13.77
CA HIS A 791 31.52 -27.16 12.72
C HIS A 791 30.96 -26.95 11.31
N ASP A 792 29.78 -27.50 11.02
CA ASP A 792 29.23 -27.53 9.67
C ASP A 792 28.50 -26.23 9.31
N LYS A 793 27.83 -25.60 10.28
CA LYS A 793 26.94 -24.45 10.03
C LYS A 793 27.39 -23.13 10.66
N HIS A 794 28.08 -23.17 11.81
CA HIS A 794 28.44 -21.97 12.58
C HIS A 794 29.92 -21.58 12.47
N ALA A 795 30.76 -22.41 11.84
CA ALA A 795 32.18 -22.12 11.73
C ALA A 795 32.46 -20.85 10.90
N PRO A 796 33.52 -20.07 11.24
CA PRO A 796 33.82 -18.80 10.58
C PRO A 796 33.88 -18.86 9.05
N ALA A 797 34.47 -19.91 8.48
CA ALA A 797 34.59 -20.07 7.03
C ALA A 797 33.22 -20.24 6.33
N ALA A 798 32.31 -21.02 6.94
CA ALA A 798 30.96 -21.23 6.40
C ALA A 798 30.14 -19.94 6.47
N CYS A 799 30.17 -19.25 7.61
CA CYS A 799 29.50 -17.96 7.76
C CYS A 799 30.09 -16.89 6.82
N ALA A 800 31.41 -16.75 6.71
CA ALA A 800 32.06 -15.77 5.84
C ALA A 800 31.66 -15.92 4.37
N ARG A 801 31.53 -17.17 3.87
CA ARG A 801 31.00 -17.42 2.52
C ARG A 801 29.55 -16.96 2.38
N ALA A 802 28.68 -17.28 3.34
CA ALA A 802 27.29 -16.84 3.32
C ALA A 802 27.18 -15.30 3.40
N TYR A 803 28.07 -14.65 4.16
CA TYR A 803 28.17 -13.18 4.22
C TYR A 803 28.53 -12.62 2.84
N PHE A 804 29.55 -13.17 2.16
CA PHE A 804 29.93 -12.76 0.82
C PHE A 804 28.76 -12.89 -0.17
N GLU A 805 28.09 -14.05 -0.19
CA GLU A 805 26.95 -14.30 -1.07
C GLU A 805 25.80 -13.30 -0.83
N ALA A 806 25.47 -13.02 0.43
CA ALA A 806 24.42 -12.08 0.80
C ALA A 806 24.79 -10.62 0.44
N ILE A 807 25.98 -10.15 0.83
CA ILE A 807 26.44 -8.78 0.56
C ILE A 807 26.47 -8.50 -0.94
N GLU A 808 26.99 -9.43 -1.75
CA GLU A 808 27.03 -9.25 -3.20
C GLU A 808 25.64 -9.30 -3.84
N ALA A 809 24.69 -10.05 -3.26
CA ALA A 809 23.29 -10.03 -3.70
C ALA A 809 22.62 -8.69 -3.41
N PHE A 810 22.81 -8.15 -2.19
CA PHE A 810 22.27 -6.84 -1.80
C PHE A 810 22.84 -5.70 -2.66
N ASP A 811 24.15 -5.67 -2.90
CA ASP A 811 24.78 -4.66 -3.76
C ASP A 811 24.16 -4.65 -5.17
N ARG A 812 23.93 -5.82 -5.78
CA ARG A 812 23.30 -5.89 -7.11
C ARG A 812 21.94 -5.22 -7.12
N THR A 813 21.10 -5.48 -6.11
CA THR A 813 19.78 -4.85 -6.00
C THR A 813 19.84 -3.35 -5.68
N ALA A 814 20.84 -2.92 -4.90
CA ALA A 814 20.98 -1.53 -4.48
C ALA A 814 21.42 -0.58 -5.62
N ARG A 815 22.03 -1.10 -6.69
CA ARG A 815 22.50 -0.31 -7.85
C ARG A 815 21.41 0.44 -8.63
N ALA A 816 20.16 0.02 -8.51
CA ALA A 816 19.01 0.75 -9.07
C ALA A 816 18.14 1.40 -7.97
N GLY A 817 18.63 1.38 -6.72
CA GLY A 817 17.97 1.94 -5.55
C GLY A 817 18.06 3.46 -5.46
N VAL A 818 17.45 4.01 -4.40
CA VAL A 818 17.33 5.46 -4.19
C VAL A 818 18.68 6.17 -4.13
N ASP A 819 19.69 5.57 -3.50
CA ASP A 819 21.00 6.22 -3.33
C ASP A 819 21.78 6.32 -4.64
N SER A 820 21.71 5.28 -5.48
CA SER A 820 22.31 5.32 -6.82
C SER A 820 21.60 6.33 -7.71
N LEU A 821 20.26 6.37 -7.66
CA LEU A 821 19.47 7.38 -8.35
C LEU A 821 19.86 8.81 -7.91
N VAL A 822 19.93 9.06 -6.60
CA VAL A 822 20.31 10.38 -6.06
C VAL A 822 21.73 10.75 -6.50
N THR A 823 22.67 9.81 -6.45
CA THR A 823 24.05 10.03 -6.89
C THR A 823 24.10 10.43 -8.36
N GLU A 824 23.47 9.65 -9.25
CA GLU A 824 23.41 9.95 -10.68
C GLU A 824 22.73 11.28 -10.98
N LEU A 825 21.64 11.60 -10.29
CA LEU A 825 20.95 12.88 -10.43
C LEU A 825 21.86 14.05 -9.99
N VAL A 826 22.58 13.93 -8.88
CA VAL A 826 23.51 14.98 -8.41
C VAL A 826 24.67 15.15 -9.39
N THR A 827 25.25 14.05 -9.89
CA THR A 827 26.36 14.10 -10.85
C THR A 827 25.97 14.81 -12.15
N ARG A 828 24.74 14.59 -12.63
CA ARG A 828 24.24 15.19 -13.89
C ARG A 828 23.70 16.61 -13.72
N ASN A 829 23.36 17.03 -12.51
CA ASN A 829 22.74 18.32 -12.23
C ASN A 829 23.62 19.17 -11.30
N GLN A 830 24.63 19.83 -11.87
CA GLN A 830 25.62 20.61 -11.09
C GLN A 830 25.04 21.90 -10.46
N ALA A 831 23.84 22.34 -10.84
CA ALA A 831 23.18 23.52 -10.26
C ALA A 831 21.64 23.46 -10.38
N LEU A 832 20.96 22.83 -9.40
CA LEU A 832 19.50 22.89 -9.27
C LEU A 832 19.07 24.09 -8.41
N THR A 833 17.97 24.74 -8.76
CA THR A 833 17.28 25.70 -7.89
C THR A 833 16.59 24.99 -6.72
N ASP A 834 16.24 25.72 -5.66
CA ASP A 834 15.52 25.12 -4.51
C ASP A 834 14.13 24.60 -4.86
N VAL A 835 13.51 25.15 -5.91
CA VAL A 835 12.22 24.67 -6.42
C VAL A 835 12.40 23.34 -7.14
N GLU A 836 13.40 23.24 -8.03
CA GLU A 836 13.71 22.00 -8.74
C GLU A 836 14.17 20.90 -7.78
N ARG A 837 14.99 21.22 -6.77
CA ARG A 837 15.37 20.28 -5.70
C ARG A 837 14.14 19.74 -4.96
N ARG A 838 13.18 20.61 -4.62
CA ARG A 838 11.94 20.19 -3.96
C ARG A 838 11.05 19.33 -4.86
N GLN A 839 10.90 19.69 -6.13
CA GLN A 839 10.13 18.88 -7.09
C GLN A 839 10.77 17.50 -7.32
N LEU A 840 12.10 17.46 -7.47
CA LEU A 840 12.84 16.21 -7.69
C LEU A 840 12.77 15.30 -6.46
N SER A 841 13.02 15.84 -5.26
CA SER A 841 12.90 15.08 -4.01
C SER A 841 11.48 14.56 -3.77
N GLN A 842 10.45 15.34 -4.08
CA GLN A 842 9.05 14.89 -4.03
C GLN A 842 8.81 13.73 -5.00
N CYS A 843 9.29 13.82 -6.25
CA CYS A 843 9.16 12.72 -7.21
C CYS A 843 9.92 11.48 -6.72
N ILE A 844 11.14 11.61 -6.21
CA ILE A 844 11.90 10.48 -5.66
C ILE A 844 11.13 9.83 -4.52
N ALA A 845 10.61 10.61 -3.56
CA ALA A 845 9.85 10.09 -2.43
C ALA A 845 8.58 9.35 -2.86
N LEU A 846 7.89 9.80 -3.92
CA LEU A 846 6.70 9.13 -4.45
C LEU A 846 7.02 7.81 -5.16
N ASN A 847 8.17 7.73 -5.84
CA ASN A 847 8.56 6.56 -6.62
C ASN A 847 9.34 5.51 -5.81
N MET A 848 10.11 5.98 -4.84
CA MET A 848 11.03 5.19 -4.01
C MET A 848 10.72 5.43 -2.53
N PRO A 849 9.50 5.11 -2.06
CA PRO A 849 9.14 5.31 -0.67
C PRO A 849 9.97 4.39 0.23
N LEU A 850 10.37 4.90 1.40
CA LEU A 850 11.02 4.08 2.43
C LEU A 850 10.06 2.99 2.93
N MET A 851 10.64 1.90 3.43
CA MET A 851 9.88 0.84 4.09
C MET A 851 8.94 1.42 5.15
N ARG A 852 7.65 1.11 5.08
CA ARG A 852 6.69 1.48 6.14
C ARG A 852 6.42 0.29 7.06
N PRO A 853 6.16 0.55 8.36
CA PRO A 853 5.85 -0.55 9.25
C PRO A 853 4.45 -1.11 9.03
N GLN A 854 3.46 -0.26 8.75
CA GLN A 854 2.08 -0.67 8.51
C GLN A 854 1.42 0.27 7.50
N ARG A 855 0.32 -0.18 6.88
CA ARG A 855 -0.55 0.70 6.09
C ARG A 855 -1.20 1.74 7.00
N ARG A 856 -1.62 2.88 6.46
CA ARG A 856 -2.24 3.94 7.26
C ARG A 856 -3.74 4.04 7.00
N LEU A 857 -4.46 4.27 8.08
CA LEU A 857 -5.86 4.68 8.06
C LEU A 857 -5.91 6.12 8.54
N PHE A 858 -6.03 7.02 7.57
CA PHE A 858 -6.13 8.45 7.80
C PHE A 858 -7.54 8.81 8.26
N LEU A 859 -7.65 9.49 9.40
CA LEU A 859 -8.91 9.99 9.92
C LEU A 859 -8.97 11.50 9.71
N ASP A 860 -9.74 11.94 8.72
CA ASP A 860 -9.93 13.37 8.49
C ASP A 860 -10.83 13.95 9.60
N VAL A 861 -10.17 14.76 10.43
CA VAL A 861 -10.70 15.48 11.59
C VAL A 861 -10.57 16.99 11.39
N THR A 862 -10.63 17.47 10.15
CA THR A 862 -10.41 18.87 9.78
C THR A 862 -11.30 19.85 10.53
N ALA A 863 -12.60 19.57 10.67
CA ALA A 863 -13.50 20.46 11.39
C ALA A 863 -13.28 20.35 12.91
N THR A 864 -13.05 19.13 13.39
CA THR A 864 -12.93 18.78 14.81
C THR A 864 -11.63 19.27 15.44
N SER A 865 -10.54 19.34 14.67
CA SER A 865 -9.24 19.82 15.15
C SER A 865 -9.14 21.35 15.22
N HIS A 866 -9.90 22.06 14.37
CA HIS A 866 -9.87 23.52 14.28
C HIS A 866 -10.94 24.23 15.13
N SER A 867 -11.97 23.52 15.60
CA SER A 867 -13.11 24.14 16.29
C SER A 867 -13.51 23.41 17.57
N ASP A 868 -13.84 24.16 18.62
CA ASP A 868 -14.44 23.64 19.88
C ASP A 868 -15.95 23.94 19.90
N LEU A 869 -16.64 23.75 18.76
CA LEU A 869 -18.08 24.03 18.66
C LEU A 869 -18.93 23.04 19.47
N LYS A 870 -18.33 21.93 19.93
CA LYS A 870 -18.97 20.89 20.77
C LYS A 870 -20.25 20.38 20.11
N THR A 871 -20.22 20.23 18.79
CA THR A 871 -21.36 19.68 18.04
C THR A 871 -21.49 18.17 18.26
N GLY A 872 -22.67 17.62 17.97
CA GLY A 872 -22.88 16.17 18.03
C GLY A 872 -21.97 15.40 17.07
N ILE A 873 -21.68 15.95 15.89
CA ILE A 873 -20.79 15.35 14.88
C ILE A 873 -19.35 15.28 15.41
N GLU A 874 -18.83 16.36 15.98
CA GLU A 874 -17.48 16.37 16.57
C GLU A 874 -17.34 15.40 17.75
N ARG A 875 -18.41 15.20 18.53
CA ARG A 875 -18.44 14.21 19.61
C ARG A 875 -18.28 12.79 19.07
N VAL A 876 -19.02 12.47 18.00
CA VAL A 876 -18.93 11.18 17.30
C VAL A 876 -17.54 10.97 16.71
N ALA A 877 -17.02 11.97 15.97
CA ALA A 877 -15.71 11.88 15.33
C ALA A 877 -14.59 11.62 16.35
N ARG A 878 -14.63 12.33 17.49
CA ARG A 878 -13.72 12.12 18.63
C ARG A 878 -13.80 10.71 19.21
N ALA A 879 -15.01 10.22 19.46
CA ALA A 879 -15.21 8.91 20.07
C ALA A 879 -14.76 7.76 19.15
N LEU A 880 -15.07 7.86 17.84
CA LEU A 880 -14.59 6.91 16.83
C LEU A 880 -13.06 6.96 16.70
N MET A 881 -12.47 8.15 16.65
CA MET A 881 -11.02 8.32 16.57
C MET A 881 -10.32 7.66 17.77
N LEU A 882 -10.79 7.90 19.00
CA LEU A 882 -10.24 7.27 20.20
C LEU A 882 -10.40 5.75 20.19
N ALA A 883 -11.57 5.24 19.82
CA ALA A 883 -11.83 3.81 19.73
C ALA A 883 -10.87 3.12 18.73
N LEU A 884 -10.62 3.75 17.58
CA LEU A 884 -9.67 3.28 16.57
C LEU A 884 -8.22 3.38 17.05
N LEU A 885 -7.82 4.46 17.74
CA LEU A 885 -6.47 4.60 18.29
C LEU A 885 -6.16 3.53 19.35
N GLN A 886 -7.16 3.15 20.16
CA GLN A 886 -7.03 2.10 21.17
C GLN A 886 -6.98 0.70 20.54
N ASN A 887 -7.85 0.46 19.55
CA ASN A 887 -8.02 -0.83 18.88
C ASN A 887 -7.85 -0.67 17.36
N PRO A 888 -6.61 -0.42 16.88
CA PRO A 888 -6.34 -0.30 15.46
C PRO A 888 -6.65 -1.62 14.73
N PRO A 889 -7.23 -1.59 13.52
CA PRO A 889 -7.43 -2.80 12.73
C PRO A 889 -6.08 -3.43 12.35
N ALA A 890 -6.04 -4.76 12.26
CA ALA A 890 -4.81 -5.49 11.98
C ALA A 890 -4.14 -5.02 10.67
N GLY A 891 -2.82 -4.80 10.71
CA GLY A 891 -2.04 -4.32 9.56
C GLY A 891 -2.18 -2.82 9.25
N TYR A 892 -2.93 -2.07 10.07
CA TYR A 892 -3.15 -0.63 9.91
C TYR A 892 -2.73 0.16 11.14
N ARG A 893 -2.08 1.29 10.90
CA ARG A 893 -1.82 2.34 11.87
C ARG A 893 -2.82 3.47 11.68
N ILE A 894 -3.38 3.97 12.78
CA ILE A 894 -4.34 5.08 12.75
C ILE A 894 -3.61 6.42 12.77
N GLU A 895 -3.98 7.31 11.84
CA GLU A 895 -3.38 8.63 11.67
C GLU A 895 -4.44 9.72 11.51
N PRO A 896 -4.78 10.47 12.56
CA PRO A 896 -5.63 11.64 12.41
C PRO A 896 -4.95 12.72 11.55
N VAL A 897 -5.70 13.32 10.62
CA VAL A 897 -5.22 14.29 9.64
C VAL A 897 -6.19 15.46 9.49
N TYR A 898 -5.69 16.58 8.99
CA TYR A 898 -6.51 17.77 8.67
C TYR A 898 -6.11 18.41 7.35
N LEU A 899 -7.06 19.03 6.66
CA LEU A 899 -6.84 19.78 5.41
C LEU A 899 -6.22 21.15 5.68
N SER A 900 -5.23 21.51 4.86
CA SER A 900 -4.63 22.85 4.85
C SER A 900 -4.20 23.28 3.45
N ASP A 901 -4.34 24.58 3.16
CA ASP A 901 -3.84 25.24 1.96
C ASP A 901 -2.71 26.25 2.25
N LYS A 902 -2.26 26.34 3.50
CA LYS A 902 -1.28 27.34 3.98
C LYS A 902 0.07 27.31 3.25
N SER A 903 0.40 26.19 2.61
CA SER A 903 1.63 25.99 1.83
C SER A 903 1.51 26.46 0.37
N GLY A 904 0.39 27.09 -0.02
CA GLY A 904 0.10 27.50 -1.39
C GLY A 904 -0.51 26.39 -2.26
N SER A 905 -0.77 25.22 -1.68
CA SER A 905 -1.49 24.11 -2.31
C SER A 905 -2.27 23.31 -1.26
N TRP A 906 -3.42 22.76 -1.64
CA TRP A 906 -4.23 21.91 -0.76
C TRP A 906 -3.51 20.60 -0.46
N ASN A 907 -3.36 20.26 0.82
CA ASN A 907 -2.79 19.00 1.28
C ASN A 907 -3.40 18.58 2.63
N TYR A 908 -3.27 17.28 2.98
CA TYR A 908 -3.48 16.82 4.34
C TYR A 908 -2.21 16.98 5.17
N HIS A 909 -2.36 17.31 6.45
CA HIS A 909 -1.31 17.35 7.47
C HIS A 909 -1.66 16.42 8.63
N TYR A 910 -0.66 15.83 9.29
CA TYR A 910 -0.89 15.02 10.48
C TYR A 910 -1.39 15.89 11.65
N ALA A 911 -2.50 15.51 12.29
CA ALA A 911 -3.07 16.18 13.45
C ALA A 911 -2.42 15.71 14.76
N ARG A 912 -1.08 15.66 14.81
CA ARG A 912 -0.36 14.99 15.91
C ARG A 912 -0.55 15.68 17.25
N ARG A 913 -0.50 17.01 17.29
CA ARG A 913 -0.65 17.78 18.54
C ARG A 913 -2.05 17.57 19.13
N TYR A 914 -3.07 17.79 18.29
CA TYR A 914 -4.47 17.52 18.65
C TYR A 914 -4.66 16.10 19.21
N THR A 915 -4.08 15.09 18.55
CA THR A 915 -4.21 13.68 18.97
C THR A 915 -3.51 13.42 20.30
N LEU A 916 -2.30 13.92 20.49
CA LEU A 916 -1.52 13.71 21.72
C LEU A 916 -2.14 14.43 22.92
N ASP A 917 -2.66 15.64 22.73
CA ASP A 917 -3.41 16.35 23.77
C ASP A 917 -4.63 15.54 24.23
N MET A 918 -5.34 14.91 23.29
CA MET A 918 -6.48 14.06 23.61
C MET A 918 -6.09 12.79 24.36
N LEU A 919 -4.90 12.24 24.07
CA LEU A 919 -4.35 11.07 24.78
C LEU A 919 -3.68 11.43 26.11
N GLY A 920 -3.54 12.72 26.44
CA GLY A 920 -2.83 13.18 27.64
C GLY A 920 -1.32 12.94 27.58
N VAL A 921 -0.74 12.96 26.37
CA VAL A 921 0.68 12.69 26.11
C VAL A 921 1.39 13.99 25.73
N ALA A 922 2.65 14.16 26.16
CA ALA A 922 3.46 15.31 25.75
C ALA A 922 3.62 15.35 24.22
N HIS A 923 3.56 16.55 23.63
CA HIS A 923 3.54 16.76 22.18
C HIS A 923 4.65 17.67 21.66
N ASP A 924 5.62 18.04 22.51
CA ASP A 924 6.78 18.89 22.18
C ASP A 924 7.71 18.26 21.13
N TRP A 925 7.67 16.94 20.99
CA TRP A 925 8.40 16.18 19.97
C TRP A 925 7.68 16.07 18.62
N ALA A 926 6.39 16.40 18.55
CA ALA A 926 5.54 16.12 17.39
C ALA A 926 5.47 17.30 16.40
N THR A 927 5.68 16.99 15.12
CA THR A 927 5.57 17.92 13.98
C THR A 927 4.29 17.64 13.18
N GLU A 928 3.66 18.68 12.63
CA GLU A 928 2.46 18.57 11.77
C GLU A 928 2.85 18.60 10.29
N GLU A 929 3.57 17.56 9.88
CA GLU A 929 4.06 17.40 8.51
C GLU A 929 2.93 17.14 7.51
N ARG A 930 3.22 17.39 6.24
CA ARG A 930 2.37 16.98 5.13
C ARG A 930 2.26 15.45 5.10
N VAL A 931 1.08 14.95 4.80
CA VAL A 931 0.83 13.53 4.56
C VAL A 931 1.27 13.18 3.14
N ASP A 932 2.17 12.21 3.02
CA ASP A 932 2.51 11.59 1.75
C ASP A 932 1.70 10.28 1.60
N PRO A 933 0.62 10.27 0.79
CA PRO A 933 -0.23 9.09 0.62
C PRO A 933 0.51 7.97 -0.12
N MET A 934 0.18 6.72 0.20
CA MET A 934 0.73 5.56 -0.49
C MET A 934 -0.38 4.57 -0.88
N ALA A 935 -0.11 3.77 -1.91
CA ALA A 935 -1.00 2.68 -2.31
C ALA A 935 -1.33 1.77 -1.11
N GLY A 936 -2.61 1.46 -0.96
CA GLY A 936 -3.11 0.65 0.15
C GLY A 936 -3.44 1.42 1.44
N ASP A 937 -3.20 2.73 1.50
CA ASP A 937 -3.76 3.57 2.58
C ASP A 937 -5.27 3.76 2.38
N VAL A 938 -5.95 4.23 3.44
CA VAL A 938 -7.38 4.59 3.43
C VAL A 938 -7.55 5.94 4.09
N LEU A 939 -8.38 6.81 3.50
CA LEU A 939 -8.81 8.08 4.08
C LEU A 939 -10.28 7.98 4.47
N ILE A 940 -10.61 8.32 5.71
CA ILE A 940 -11.98 8.35 6.22
C ILE A 940 -12.27 9.75 6.77
N GLY A 941 -13.16 10.49 6.14
CA GLY A 941 -13.74 11.71 6.72
C GLY A 941 -14.74 11.38 7.81
N LEU A 942 -14.41 11.70 9.06
CA LEU A 942 -15.30 11.48 10.20
C LEU A 942 -16.23 12.68 10.45
N ASP A 943 -15.76 13.89 10.11
CA ASP A 943 -16.48 15.14 10.35
C ASP A 943 -16.94 15.84 9.08
N LEU A 944 -17.65 16.96 9.27
CA LEU A 944 -18.22 17.78 8.20
C LEU A 944 -17.33 18.99 7.92
N SER A 945 -16.29 18.81 7.11
CA SER A 945 -15.36 19.89 6.70
C SER A 945 -15.94 20.82 5.62
N GLY A 946 -17.08 20.48 5.03
CA GLY A 946 -17.88 21.38 4.18
C GLY A 946 -17.11 22.00 3.01
N ASP A 947 -17.13 23.33 2.92
CA ASP A 947 -16.49 24.12 1.84
C ASP A 947 -14.97 23.86 1.72
N THR A 948 -14.30 23.54 2.84
CA THR A 948 -12.87 23.21 2.85
C THR A 948 -12.58 21.97 1.99
N LEU A 949 -13.40 20.91 2.12
CA LEU A 949 -13.27 19.70 1.29
C LEU A 949 -13.61 19.98 -0.18
N VAL A 950 -14.64 20.80 -0.43
CA VAL A 950 -15.05 21.16 -1.79
C VAL A 950 -13.88 21.80 -2.54
N ARG A 951 -13.25 22.82 -1.94
CA ARG A 951 -12.09 23.50 -2.54
C ARG A 951 -10.89 22.59 -2.72
N ALA A 952 -10.62 21.73 -1.74
CA ALA A 952 -9.53 20.76 -1.84
C ALA A 952 -9.75 19.75 -2.99
N ASN A 953 -11.00 19.28 -3.17
CA ASN A 953 -11.37 18.42 -4.27
C ASN A 953 -11.29 19.13 -5.63
N GLU A 954 -11.78 20.37 -5.72
CA GLU A 954 -11.68 21.19 -6.94
C GLU A 954 -10.22 21.48 -7.35
N ALA A 955 -9.32 21.57 -6.37
CA ALA A 955 -7.88 21.66 -6.60
C ALA A 955 -7.20 20.32 -6.98
N GLY A 956 -7.95 19.22 -7.06
CA GLY A 956 -7.47 17.91 -7.48
C GLY A 956 -6.84 17.04 -6.38
N LEU A 957 -6.84 17.49 -5.11
CA LEU A 957 -6.18 16.75 -4.01
C LEU A 957 -6.75 15.35 -3.82
N ILE A 958 -8.09 15.23 -3.85
CA ILE A 958 -8.75 13.95 -3.62
C ILE A 958 -8.51 12.99 -4.79
N GLN A 959 -8.52 13.49 -6.02
CA GLN A 959 -8.18 12.68 -7.18
C GLN A 959 -6.73 12.17 -7.10
N TYR A 960 -5.79 13.03 -6.69
CA TYR A 960 -4.40 12.63 -6.47
C TYR A 960 -4.25 11.49 -5.45
N TYR A 961 -5.01 11.51 -4.34
CA TYR A 961 -5.03 10.40 -3.37
C TYR A 961 -5.53 9.10 -4.02
N ARG A 962 -6.60 9.18 -4.81
CA ARG A 962 -7.19 8.02 -5.50
C ARG A 962 -6.27 7.44 -6.59
N ASP A 963 -5.60 8.30 -7.36
CA ASP A 963 -4.64 7.91 -8.40
C ASP A 963 -3.44 7.15 -7.78
N THR A 964 -3.00 7.59 -6.59
CA THR A 964 -1.95 6.95 -5.78
C THR A 964 -2.40 5.61 -5.18
N GLY A 965 -3.68 5.25 -5.30
CA GLY A 965 -4.25 4.00 -4.79
C GLY A 965 -4.77 4.07 -3.35
N VAL A 966 -5.01 5.28 -2.82
CA VAL A 966 -5.72 5.48 -1.55
C VAL A 966 -7.23 5.30 -1.77
N ALA A 967 -7.88 4.55 -0.88
CA ALA A 967 -9.35 4.49 -0.87
C ALA A 967 -9.90 5.65 -0.04
N VAL A 968 -10.85 6.42 -0.58
CA VAL A 968 -11.41 7.62 0.05
C VAL A 968 -12.87 7.40 0.43
N TRP A 969 -13.16 7.49 1.72
CA TRP A 969 -14.47 7.28 2.32
C TRP A 969 -14.89 8.47 3.20
N PHE A 970 -16.19 8.70 3.34
CA PHE A 970 -16.73 9.73 4.24
C PHE A 970 -17.90 9.19 5.05
N MET A 971 -17.99 9.60 6.31
CA MET A 971 -19.15 9.35 7.16
C MET A 971 -20.21 10.41 6.88
N LEU A 972 -21.45 9.98 6.61
CA LEU A 972 -22.57 10.88 6.36
C LEU A 972 -23.57 10.84 7.51
N HIS A 973 -23.72 11.98 8.18
CA HIS A 973 -24.56 12.10 9.38
C HIS A 973 -26.04 12.27 9.05
N ASP A 974 -26.38 13.11 8.07
CA ASP A 974 -27.75 13.28 7.57
C ASP A 974 -27.79 14.05 6.24
N LEU A 975 -28.98 14.17 5.61
CA LEU A 975 -29.24 15.01 4.43
C LEU A 975 -30.23 16.14 4.74
N LEU A 976 -30.45 16.46 6.02
CA LEU A 976 -31.52 17.34 6.46
C LEU A 976 -31.42 18.77 5.91
N PRO A 977 -30.23 19.38 5.71
CA PRO A 977 -30.13 20.68 5.07
C PRO A 977 -30.76 20.74 3.66
N LEU A 978 -30.81 19.62 2.95
CA LEU A 978 -31.43 19.50 1.62
C LEU A 978 -32.91 19.10 1.70
N ARG A 979 -33.22 18.14 2.58
CA ARG A 979 -34.60 17.63 2.70
C ARG A 979 -35.53 18.59 3.44
N MET A 980 -34.98 19.42 4.33
CA MET A 980 -35.75 20.31 5.20
C MET A 980 -35.14 21.73 5.32
N PRO A 981 -34.89 22.46 4.22
CA PRO A 981 -34.18 23.75 4.26
C PRO A 981 -34.89 24.83 5.10
N HIS A 982 -36.19 24.69 5.32
CA HIS A 982 -37.01 25.62 6.11
C HIS A 982 -36.69 25.59 7.62
N VAL A 983 -36.13 24.50 8.14
CA VAL A 983 -35.70 24.36 9.55
C VAL A 983 -34.19 24.57 9.74
N PHE A 984 -33.45 24.98 8.71
CA PHE A 984 -32.03 25.35 8.77
C PHE A 984 -31.84 26.84 8.46
N PRO A 985 -30.67 27.44 8.75
CA PRO A 985 -30.38 28.80 8.37
C PRO A 985 -30.51 29.02 6.84
N PRO A 986 -31.08 30.15 6.38
CA PRO A 986 -31.13 30.47 4.96
C PRO A 986 -29.73 30.42 4.32
N GLY A 987 -29.60 29.75 3.17
CA GLY A 987 -28.34 29.64 2.43
C GLY A 987 -27.43 28.44 2.81
N THR A 988 -27.85 27.57 3.74
CA THR A 988 -27.10 26.33 4.05
C THR A 988 -27.20 25.28 2.93
N GLU A 989 -28.35 25.20 2.26
CA GLU A 989 -28.64 24.18 1.24
C GLU A 989 -27.62 24.15 0.08
N PRO A 990 -27.26 25.27 -0.59
CA PRO A 990 -26.37 25.20 -1.75
C PRO A 990 -24.97 24.68 -1.41
N GLY A 991 -24.40 25.12 -0.29
CA GLY A 991 -23.08 24.67 0.17
C GLY A 991 -23.09 23.19 0.55
N PHE A 992 -24.15 22.73 1.22
CA PHE A 992 -24.31 21.32 1.57
C PHE A 992 -24.53 20.44 0.33
N ALA A 993 -25.31 20.91 -0.65
CA ALA A 993 -25.53 20.19 -1.91
C ALA A 993 -24.22 20.00 -2.68
N GLN A 994 -23.37 21.04 -2.73
CA GLN A 994 -22.06 20.96 -3.37
C GLN A 994 -21.13 19.98 -2.64
N TRP A 995 -21.09 20.02 -1.30
CA TRP A 995 -20.32 19.06 -0.50
C TRP A 995 -20.80 17.62 -0.72
N LEU A 996 -22.12 17.38 -0.71
CA LEU A 996 -22.68 16.05 -0.93
C LEU A 996 -22.38 15.54 -2.36
N LYS A 997 -22.43 16.42 -3.35
CA LYS A 997 -22.03 16.10 -4.73
C LYS A 997 -20.56 15.68 -4.80
N VAL A 998 -19.67 16.36 -4.08
CA VAL A 998 -18.25 15.96 -3.96
C VAL A 998 -18.15 14.53 -3.38
N LEU A 999 -18.92 14.21 -2.34
CA LEU A 999 -18.92 12.85 -1.77
C LEU A 999 -19.31 11.76 -2.77
N THR A 1000 -20.18 12.06 -3.75
CA THR A 1000 -20.53 11.07 -4.78
C THR A 1000 -19.37 10.69 -5.71
N GLY A 1001 -18.32 11.51 -5.74
CA GLY A 1001 -17.06 11.22 -6.45
C GLY A 1001 -16.12 10.27 -5.70
N MET A 1002 -16.37 9.96 -4.43
CA MET A 1002 -15.48 9.18 -3.55
C MET A 1002 -15.62 7.68 -3.74
N ASP A 1003 -14.79 6.85 -3.12
CA ASP A 1003 -14.91 5.38 -3.23
C ASP A 1003 -16.13 4.87 -2.44
N GLY A 1004 -16.49 5.52 -1.33
CA GLY A 1004 -17.75 5.23 -0.65
C GLY A 1004 -18.14 6.22 0.46
N VAL A 1005 -19.36 6.02 0.95
CA VAL A 1005 -19.97 6.77 2.05
C VAL A 1005 -20.53 5.77 3.06
N VAL A 1006 -20.22 5.97 4.34
CA VAL A 1006 -20.82 5.21 5.45
C VAL A 1006 -21.79 6.12 6.18
N ALA A 1007 -23.08 5.91 5.96
CA ALA A 1007 -24.11 6.63 6.68
C ALA A 1007 -24.17 6.18 8.15
N VAL A 1008 -24.59 7.08 9.04
CA VAL A 1008 -24.75 6.77 10.47
C VAL A 1008 -25.96 5.86 10.76
N SER A 1009 -26.83 5.68 9.78
CA SER A 1009 -28.02 4.84 9.84
C SER A 1009 -28.42 4.35 8.45
N LYS A 1010 -29.21 3.28 8.41
CA LYS A 1010 -29.78 2.77 7.16
C LYS A 1010 -30.73 3.78 6.55
N ALA A 1011 -31.54 4.48 7.34
CA ALA A 1011 -32.43 5.54 6.86
C ALA A 1011 -31.68 6.64 6.10
N VAL A 1012 -30.51 7.06 6.59
CA VAL A 1012 -29.66 8.05 5.91
C VAL A 1012 -29.01 7.46 4.65
N ALA A 1013 -28.59 6.19 4.67
CA ALA A 1013 -28.08 5.50 3.47
C ALA A 1013 -29.15 5.39 2.37
N ASP A 1014 -30.37 5.00 2.73
CA ASP A 1014 -31.49 4.88 1.81
C ASP A 1014 -31.87 6.25 1.23
N ASP A 1015 -31.85 7.32 2.04
CA ASP A 1015 -32.09 8.69 1.58
C ASP A 1015 -30.98 9.21 0.64
N LEU A 1016 -29.71 8.89 0.92
CA LEU A 1016 -28.60 9.18 0.01
C LEU A 1016 -28.76 8.47 -1.32
N GLN A 1017 -29.11 7.18 -1.32
CA GLN A 1017 -29.35 6.41 -2.53
C GLN A 1017 -30.48 7.03 -3.37
N ALA A 1018 -31.57 7.43 -2.73
CA ALA A 1018 -32.68 8.13 -3.39
C ALA A 1018 -32.20 9.45 -4.00
N TRP A 1019 -31.47 10.27 -3.24
CA TRP A 1019 -30.94 11.55 -3.72
C TRP A 1019 -29.97 11.41 -4.89
N VAL A 1020 -29.03 10.45 -4.85
CA VAL A 1020 -28.09 10.17 -5.96
C VAL A 1020 -28.85 9.83 -7.24
N LYS A 1021 -29.92 9.04 -7.12
CA LYS A 1021 -30.80 8.69 -8.24
C LYS A 1021 -31.60 9.89 -8.75
N GLU A 1022 -32.17 10.69 -7.85
CA GLU A 1022 -32.90 11.92 -8.19
C GLU A 1022 -32.04 12.91 -8.98
N GLN A 1023 -30.75 13.02 -8.64
CA GLN A 1023 -29.79 13.91 -9.28
C GLN A 1023 -29.09 13.29 -10.51
N ALA A 1024 -29.40 12.04 -10.86
CA ALA A 1024 -28.74 11.29 -11.93
C ALA A 1024 -27.20 11.24 -11.78
N LEU A 1025 -26.71 11.09 -10.55
CA LEU A 1025 -25.28 11.03 -10.21
C LEU A 1025 -24.74 9.59 -10.11
N GLU A 1026 -25.49 8.61 -10.62
CA GLU A 1026 -25.10 7.19 -10.59
C GLU A 1026 -23.87 6.93 -11.47
N ARG A 1027 -22.81 6.39 -10.86
CA ARG A 1027 -21.62 5.91 -11.57
C ARG A 1027 -21.77 4.42 -11.87
N LYS A 1028 -21.42 4.01 -13.09
CA LYS A 1028 -21.36 2.59 -13.51
C LYS A 1028 -19.95 2.03 -13.26
N GLY A 1029 -19.81 0.71 -13.07
CA GLY A 1029 -18.52 0.03 -12.80
C GLY A 1029 -18.28 -0.34 -11.33
N LYS A 1030 -17.28 -1.17 -10.98
CA LYS A 1030 -17.07 -1.58 -9.56
C LYS A 1030 -16.36 -0.51 -8.69
N ARG A 1031 -15.97 0.63 -9.27
CA ARG A 1031 -15.60 1.88 -8.54
C ARG A 1031 -16.78 2.86 -8.39
N ALA A 1032 -18.01 2.39 -8.62
CA ALA A 1032 -19.22 3.13 -8.27
C ALA A 1032 -19.20 3.53 -6.79
N LEU A 1033 -19.90 4.62 -6.48
CA LEU A 1033 -20.05 5.09 -5.10
C LEU A 1033 -20.67 3.98 -4.26
N GLN A 1034 -19.93 3.50 -3.28
CA GLN A 1034 -20.45 2.52 -2.34
C GLN A 1034 -21.19 3.25 -1.23
N ILE A 1035 -22.42 2.85 -0.94
CA ILE A 1035 -23.22 3.41 0.14
C ILE A 1035 -23.52 2.27 1.11
N ASP A 1036 -23.04 2.40 2.34
CA ASP A 1036 -23.30 1.47 3.44
C ASP A 1036 -23.61 2.26 4.71
N TRP A 1037 -23.83 1.58 5.83
CA TRP A 1037 -24.18 2.23 7.09
C TRP A 1037 -23.65 1.52 8.34
N SER A 1038 -23.34 2.32 9.36
CA SER A 1038 -23.00 1.85 10.70
C SER A 1038 -23.58 2.78 11.77
N HIS A 1039 -24.33 2.20 12.71
CA HIS A 1039 -24.81 2.90 13.90
C HIS A 1039 -23.66 3.41 14.75
N HIS A 1040 -23.90 4.51 15.48
CA HIS A 1040 -22.94 5.04 16.43
C HIS A 1040 -22.84 4.16 17.68
N GLY A 1041 -21.68 4.25 18.34
CA GLY A 1041 -21.53 3.81 19.72
C GLY A 1041 -22.20 4.77 20.70
N ALA A 1042 -22.44 4.31 21.93
CA ALA A 1042 -23.11 5.12 22.96
C ALA A 1042 -22.60 4.90 24.38
N ASP A 1043 -21.51 4.18 24.62
CA ASP A 1043 -20.95 4.04 25.97
C ASP A 1043 -20.28 5.34 26.43
N LEU A 1044 -20.85 5.97 27.46
CA LEU A 1044 -20.44 7.25 28.03
C LEU A 1044 -19.05 7.24 28.69
N ALA A 1045 -18.50 6.07 29.05
CA ALA A 1045 -17.20 5.94 29.71
C ALA A 1045 -15.99 6.45 28.88
N ASN A 1046 -16.20 6.76 27.59
CA ASN A 1046 -15.18 7.21 26.65
C ASN A 1046 -15.32 8.67 26.16
N SER A 1047 -16.31 9.46 26.64
CA SER A 1047 -16.33 10.91 26.43
C SER A 1047 -15.49 11.60 27.51
N ALA A 1048 -14.53 12.44 27.13
CA ALA A 1048 -13.66 13.14 28.08
C ALA A 1048 -14.51 13.99 29.07
N PRO A 1049 -14.43 13.76 30.38
CA PRO A 1049 -15.39 14.33 31.34
C PRO A 1049 -15.16 15.82 31.61
N SER A 1050 -16.22 16.62 31.51
CA SER A 1050 -16.27 17.96 32.10
C SER A 1050 -16.65 17.84 33.58
N LYS A 1051 -15.68 17.89 34.50
CA LYS A 1051 -15.93 17.55 35.91
C LYS A 1051 -16.86 18.52 36.66
N GLY A 1052 -17.81 17.94 37.39
CA GLY A 1052 -18.43 18.55 38.59
C GLY A 1052 -19.94 18.76 38.53
N MET A 1053 -20.62 18.62 39.67
CA MET A 1053 -22.02 19.03 39.86
C MET A 1053 -22.08 20.39 40.57
N PRO A 1054 -22.91 21.35 40.12
CA PRO A 1054 -23.11 22.61 40.84
C PRO A 1054 -23.77 22.37 42.21
N ALA A 1055 -23.54 23.25 43.18
CA ALA A 1055 -24.11 23.12 44.54
C ALA A 1055 -25.66 23.11 44.55
N SER A 1056 -26.31 23.63 43.50
CA SER A 1056 -27.76 23.62 43.29
C SER A 1056 -28.30 22.38 42.57
N ALA A 1057 -27.43 21.43 42.16
CA ALA A 1057 -27.82 20.25 41.40
C ALA A 1057 -28.82 19.37 42.18
N GLU A 1058 -28.55 19.07 43.45
CA GLU A 1058 -29.41 18.16 44.23
C GLU A 1058 -30.81 18.74 44.45
N GLN A 1059 -30.93 20.06 44.64
CA GLN A 1059 -32.23 20.72 44.75
C GLN A 1059 -33.04 20.58 43.46
N THR A 1060 -32.37 20.75 42.32
CA THR A 1060 -33.00 20.59 40.99
C THR A 1060 -33.42 19.14 40.78
N LEU A 1061 -32.52 18.18 40.99
CA LEU A 1061 -32.78 16.75 40.83
C LEU A 1061 -33.92 16.26 41.75
N SER A 1062 -33.97 16.72 43.00
CA SER A 1062 -35.08 16.45 43.92
C SER A 1062 -36.42 16.93 43.36
N THR A 1063 -36.45 18.12 42.74
CA THR A 1063 -37.66 18.67 42.11
C THR A 1063 -38.06 17.87 40.87
N LEU A 1064 -37.09 17.39 40.08
CA LEU A 1064 -37.35 16.51 38.94
C LEU A 1064 -37.93 15.15 39.37
N ARG A 1065 -37.50 14.59 40.50
CA ARG A 1065 -38.00 13.31 41.03
C ARG A 1065 -39.40 13.42 41.67
N ALA A 1066 -39.81 14.62 42.09
CA ALA A 1066 -41.05 14.82 42.86
C ALA A 1066 -42.34 14.55 42.07
N LYS A 1067 -42.28 14.62 40.74
CA LYS A 1067 -43.40 14.33 39.81
C LYS A 1067 -42.85 13.85 38.47
N PRO A 1068 -43.66 13.26 37.57
CA PRO A 1068 -43.16 12.79 36.28
C PRO A 1068 -42.49 13.91 35.48
N THR A 1069 -41.20 13.75 35.22
CA THR A 1069 -40.38 14.70 34.45
C THR A 1069 -40.15 14.18 33.04
N PHE A 1070 -40.46 15.01 32.05
CA PHE A 1070 -40.18 14.75 30.64
C PHE A 1070 -38.93 15.50 30.22
N LEU A 1071 -37.96 14.76 29.68
CA LEU A 1071 -36.62 15.26 29.35
C LEU A 1071 -36.47 15.45 27.83
N LEU A 1072 -35.93 16.58 27.39
CA LEU A 1072 -35.41 16.77 26.04
C LEU A 1072 -33.90 17.03 26.12
N VAL A 1073 -33.14 16.39 25.23
CA VAL A 1073 -31.66 16.51 25.21
C VAL A 1073 -31.16 16.94 23.84
N GLY A 1074 -30.33 17.97 23.83
CA GLY A 1074 -29.62 18.49 22.66
C GLY A 1074 -29.76 19.99 22.47
N THR A 1075 -28.96 20.54 21.56
CA THR A 1075 -29.02 21.97 21.18
C THR A 1075 -30.42 22.35 20.70
N VAL A 1076 -30.92 23.50 21.17
CA VAL A 1076 -32.22 24.05 20.76
C VAL A 1076 -32.13 24.52 19.30
N GLU A 1077 -32.76 23.75 18.41
CA GLU A 1077 -32.80 23.95 16.96
C GLU A 1077 -34.24 23.75 16.43
N PRO A 1078 -34.64 24.42 15.33
CA PRO A 1078 -36.02 24.38 14.81
C PRO A 1078 -36.48 22.97 14.46
N ARG A 1079 -35.60 22.16 13.85
CA ARG A 1079 -35.89 20.77 13.46
C ARG A 1079 -36.22 19.85 14.65
N LYS A 1080 -35.82 20.23 15.87
CA LYS A 1080 -36.08 19.47 17.10
C LYS A 1080 -37.41 19.83 17.75
N SER A 1081 -38.07 20.87 17.26
CA SER A 1081 -39.42 21.27 17.65
C SER A 1081 -39.59 21.55 19.14
N TYR A 1082 -38.57 22.14 19.79
CA TYR A 1082 -38.63 22.56 21.20
C TYR A 1082 -39.79 23.53 21.47
N LEU A 1083 -40.13 24.39 20.51
CA LEU A 1083 -41.27 25.29 20.63
C LEU A 1083 -42.61 24.53 20.71
N GLN A 1084 -42.76 23.44 19.95
CA GLN A 1084 -43.95 22.57 20.04
C GLN A 1084 -44.02 21.89 21.40
N ALA A 1085 -42.89 21.36 21.89
CA ALA A 1085 -42.80 20.75 23.21
C ALA A 1085 -43.21 21.74 24.29
N LEU A 1086 -42.62 22.94 24.31
CA LEU A 1086 -42.95 23.96 25.30
C LEU A 1086 -44.44 24.33 25.28
N LYS A 1087 -45.01 24.58 24.10
CA LYS A 1087 -46.45 24.87 23.94
C LYS A 1087 -47.35 23.70 24.33
N ALA A 1088 -46.92 22.45 24.15
CA ALA A 1088 -47.67 21.28 24.59
C ALA A 1088 -47.72 21.19 26.12
N PHE A 1089 -46.62 21.51 26.80
CA PHE A 1089 -46.57 21.56 28.26
C PHE A 1089 -47.35 22.74 28.84
N GLU A 1090 -47.38 23.89 28.15
CA GLU A 1090 -48.31 25.00 28.48
C GLU A 1090 -49.77 24.49 28.53
N LEU A 1091 -50.22 23.78 27.49
CA LEU A 1091 -51.56 23.19 27.46
C LEU A 1091 -51.80 22.17 28.59
N LEU A 1092 -50.83 21.30 28.87
CA LEU A 1092 -50.93 20.32 29.95
C LEU A 1092 -51.05 21.00 31.33
N TRP A 1093 -50.26 22.05 31.57
CA TRP A 1093 -50.33 22.80 32.83
C TRP A 1093 -51.64 23.58 32.96
N ASP A 1094 -52.17 24.15 31.87
CA ASP A 1094 -53.48 24.82 31.84
C ASP A 1094 -54.63 23.84 32.10
N GLU A 1095 -54.50 22.59 31.63
CA GLU A 1095 -55.43 21.49 31.93
C GLU A 1095 -55.24 20.88 33.34
N GLY A 1096 -54.28 21.37 34.13
CA GLY A 1096 -54.03 20.93 35.50
C GLY A 1096 -53.20 19.64 35.63
N VAL A 1097 -52.55 19.18 34.58
CA VAL A 1097 -51.67 17.99 34.60
C VAL A 1097 -50.36 18.32 35.34
N ASP A 1098 -50.04 17.57 36.40
CA ASP A 1098 -48.88 17.85 37.26
C ASP A 1098 -47.60 17.14 36.79
N VAL A 1099 -46.96 17.70 35.76
CA VAL A 1099 -45.72 17.17 35.16
C VAL A 1099 -44.65 18.25 35.05
N ASN A 1100 -43.39 17.84 35.01
CA ASN A 1100 -42.26 18.72 34.73
C ASN A 1100 -41.77 18.58 33.28
N LEU A 1101 -41.19 19.65 32.73
CA LEU A 1101 -40.42 19.68 31.50
C LEU A 1101 -38.96 20.05 31.81
N ALA A 1102 -38.02 19.16 31.51
CA ALA A 1102 -36.59 19.40 31.61
C ALA A 1102 -35.98 19.44 30.20
N ILE A 1103 -35.22 20.49 29.89
CA ILE A 1103 -34.48 20.65 28.64
C ILE A 1103 -33.01 20.76 28.96
N VAL A 1104 -32.21 19.81 28.49
CA VAL A 1104 -30.74 19.88 28.57
C VAL A 1104 -30.18 20.22 27.20
N GLY A 1105 -29.51 21.36 27.10
CA GLY A 1105 -28.83 21.77 25.86
C GLY A 1105 -28.80 23.27 25.64
N GLY A 1106 -27.80 23.72 24.91
CA GLY A 1106 -27.58 25.13 24.62
C GLY A 1106 -28.48 25.70 23.53
N GLU A 1107 -28.47 27.02 23.42
CA GLU A 1107 -29.10 27.76 22.32
C GLU A 1107 -28.30 27.58 21.02
N GLY A 1108 -28.98 27.21 19.92
CA GLY A 1108 -28.38 26.95 18.61
C GLY A 1108 -28.04 28.21 17.80
N TRP A 1109 -27.04 28.10 16.92
CA TRP A 1109 -26.60 29.10 15.94
C TRP A 1109 -26.38 30.52 16.50
N LYS A 1110 -25.81 30.65 17.71
CA LYS A 1110 -25.55 31.94 18.38
C LYS A 1110 -24.73 32.94 17.56
N ALA A 1111 -23.93 32.46 16.60
CA ALA A 1111 -23.11 33.31 15.74
C ALA A 1111 -23.92 34.00 14.62
N LEU A 1112 -25.17 33.60 14.38
CA LEU A 1112 -26.04 34.17 13.35
C LEU A 1112 -26.96 35.24 13.95
N GLY A 1113 -27.45 36.17 13.12
CA GLY A 1113 -28.49 37.13 13.53
C GLY A 1113 -29.86 36.45 13.68
N ASP A 1114 -30.75 37.02 14.52
CA ASP A 1114 -32.04 36.40 14.87
C ASP A 1114 -32.93 36.06 13.67
N GLU A 1115 -32.93 36.88 12.61
CA GLU A 1115 -33.69 36.62 11.37
C GLU A 1115 -33.29 35.32 10.66
N ALA A 1116 -32.03 34.88 10.81
CA ALA A 1116 -31.51 33.66 10.21
C ALA A 1116 -31.73 32.42 11.09
N ARG A 1117 -32.20 32.60 12.34
CA ARG A 1117 -32.28 31.55 13.37
C ARG A 1117 -33.68 30.95 13.54
N ARG A 1118 -34.60 31.26 12.62
CA ARG A 1118 -35.95 30.72 12.55
C ARG A 1118 -36.72 30.93 13.87
N ASP A 1119 -37.20 29.87 14.51
CA ASP A 1119 -37.98 29.91 15.76
C ASP A 1119 -37.12 29.84 17.03
N ILE A 1120 -35.79 29.77 16.92
CA ILE A 1120 -34.89 29.76 18.09
C ILE A 1120 -35.10 31.02 18.94
N PRO A 1121 -35.12 32.26 18.39
CA PRO A 1121 -35.31 33.45 19.22
C PRO A 1121 -36.63 33.45 20.01
N GLU A 1122 -37.74 33.02 19.40
CA GLU A 1122 -39.04 32.85 20.09
C GLU A 1122 -38.93 31.80 21.20
N THR A 1123 -38.33 30.65 20.90
CA THR A 1123 -38.18 29.54 21.85
C THR A 1123 -37.35 29.97 23.06
N ILE A 1124 -36.22 30.63 22.84
CA ILE A 1124 -35.32 31.08 23.90
C ILE A 1124 -35.96 32.17 24.75
N ALA A 1125 -36.67 33.13 24.13
CA ALA A 1125 -37.41 34.17 24.85
C ALA A 1125 -38.45 33.53 25.79
N ARG A 1126 -39.25 32.59 25.27
CA ARG A 1126 -40.23 31.85 26.08
C ARG A 1126 -39.57 31.08 27.21
N LEU A 1127 -38.48 30.33 26.96
CA LEU A 1127 -37.78 29.57 27.99
C LEU A 1127 -37.23 30.43 29.14
N ARG A 1128 -36.77 31.65 28.84
CA ARG A 1128 -36.21 32.59 29.83
C ARG A 1128 -37.25 33.36 30.62
N GLU A 1129 -38.43 33.59 30.04
CA GLU A 1129 -39.47 34.43 30.64
C GLU A 1129 -40.67 33.63 31.16
N HIS A 1130 -40.63 32.29 31.06
CA HIS A 1130 -41.77 31.44 31.41
C HIS A 1130 -42.09 31.46 32.91
N PRO A 1131 -43.35 31.67 33.33
CA PRO A 1131 -43.73 31.74 34.74
C PRO A 1131 -43.51 30.43 35.54
N GLN A 1132 -43.43 29.29 34.84
CA GLN A 1132 -43.13 27.98 35.46
C GLN A 1132 -41.63 27.67 35.57
N GLN A 1133 -40.74 28.58 35.16
CA GLN A 1133 -39.29 28.36 35.23
C GLN A 1133 -38.82 28.12 36.67
N GLY A 1134 -38.03 27.07 36.89
CA GLY A 1134 -37.54 26.66 38.21
C GLY A 1134 -38.59 25.97 39.10
N GLN A 1135 -39.83 25.83 38.63
CA GLN A 1135 -40.92 25.14 39.34
C GLN A 1135 -41.37 23.86 38.61
N ARG A 1136 -41.79 24.01 37.35
CA ARG A 1136 -42.18 22.90 36.46
C ARG A 1136 -41.40 22.88 35.14
N LEU A 1137 -40.71 23.97 34.80
CA LEU A 1137 -39.85 24.09 33.61
C LEU A 1137 -38.38 24.28 34.02
N PHE A 1138 -37.49 23.43 33.52
CA PHE A 1138 -36.07 23.46 33.81
C PHE A 1138 -35.27 23.50 32.50
N TRP A 1139 -34.55 24.59 32.25
CA TRP A 1139 -33.62 24.68 31.11
C TRP A 1139 -32.18 24.67 31.62
N LEU A 1140 -31.50 23.55 31.43
CA LEU A 1140 -30.17 23.26 31.93
C LEU A 1140 -29.16 23.40 30.78
N THR A 1141 -28.35 24.47 30.82
CA THR A 1141 -27.38 24.78 29.77
C THR A 1141 -25.95 24.56 30.27
N GLY A 1142 -25.09 23.97 29.43
CA GLY A 1142 -23.67 23.76 29.73
C GLY A 1142 -23.41 22.85 30.93
N ILE A 1143 -24.33 21.94 31.23
CA ILE A 1143 -24.14 20.96 32.32
C ILE A 1143 -23.13 19.90 31.91
N SER A 1144 -22.47 19.31 32.90
CA SER A 1144 -21.54 18.20 32.73
C SER A 1144 -22.23 16.90 32.34
N ASP A 1145 -21.48 15.97 31.73
CA ASP A 1145 -21.96 14.62 31.43
C ASP A 1145 -22.44 13.91 32.71
N GLU A 1146 -21.74 14.06 33.84
CA GLU A 1146 -22.17 13.48 35.12
C GLU A 1146 -23.49 14.08 35.61
N TYR A 1147 -23.71 15.39 35.41
CA TYR A 1147 -24.99 15.99 35.76
C TYR A 1147 -26.09 15.54 34.79
N LEU A 1148 -25.81 15.41 33.50
CA LEU A 1148 -26.76 14.87 32.51
C LEU A 1148 -27.19 13.43 32.85
N GLU A 1149 -26.27 12.55 33.26
CA GLU A 1149 -26.61 11.19 33.73
C GLU A 1149 -27.59 11.21 34.90
N GLN A 1150 -27.39 12.13 35.86
CA GLN A 1150 -28.31 12.28 36.99
C GLN A 1150 -29.67 12.83 36.55
N VAL A 1151 -29.71 13.69 35.53
CA VAL A 1151 -30.97 14.19 34.95
C VAL A 1151 -31.70 13.06 34.23
N TYR A 1152 -31.02 12.21 33.45
CA TYR A 1152 -31.59 10.99 32.87
C TYR A 1152 -32.20 10.10 33.97
N ALA A 1153 -31.45 9.82 35.03
CA ALA A 1153 -31.90 8.98 36.15
C ALA A 1153 -33.03 9.60 36.97
N SER A 1154 -33.20 10.93 36.92
CA SER A 1154 -34.23 11.66 37.67
C SER A 1154 -35.45 12.01 36.81
N SER A 1155 -35.49 11.56 35.56
CA SER A 1155 -36.60 11.78 34.64
C SER A 1155 -37.51 10.56 34.55
N ALA A 1156 -38.77 10.78 34.14
CA ALA A 1156 -39.75 9.72 33.92
C ALA A 1156 -39.84 9.28 32.46
N CYS A 1157 -39.54 10.20 31.52
CA CYS A 1157 -39.55 9.88 30.10
C CYS A 1157 -38.61 10.82 29.32
N LEU A 1158 -37.89 10.30 28.32
CA LEU A 1158 -37.28 11.12 27.27
C LEU A 1158 -38.33 11.45 26.20
N VAL A 1159 -38.49 12.72 25.88
CA VAL A 1159 -39.32 13.21 24.77
C VAL A 1159 -38.44 13.61 23.60
N PHE A 1160 -38.71 13.03 22.44
CA PHE A 1160 -37.96 13.30 21.23
C PHE A 1160 -38.88 13.79 20.11
N THR A 1161 -39.01 15.12 20.01
CA THR A 1161 -39.96 15.80 19.13
C THR A 1161 -39.45 16.08 17.72
N SER A 1162 -38.19 15.75 17.42
CA SER A 1162 -37.55 16.08 16.16
C SER A 1162 -38.36 15.62 14.94
N VAL A 1163 -38.50 16.51 13.96
CA VAL A 1163 -39.10 16.22 12.65
C VAL A 1163 -38.10 15.62 11.67
N GLY A 1164 -36.80 15.70 11.98
CA GLY A 1164 -35.72 15.01 11.25
C GLY A 1164 -34.47 14.84 12.11
N GLU A 1165 -33.84 13.66 12.00
CA GLU A 1165 -32.56 13.31 12.66
C GLU A 1165 -31.74 12.38 11.77
N GLY A 1166 -30.42 12.39 11.98
CA GLY A 1166 -29.50 11.43 11.36
C GLY A 1166 -29.44 10.09 12.10
N PHE A 1167 -29.38 10.13 13.43
CA PHE A 1167 -29.29 8.93 14.29
C PHE A 1167 -30.11 9.05 15.58
N GLY A 1168 -29.86 10.09 16.39
CA GLY A 1168 -30.59 10.30 17.65
C GLY A 1168 -29.95 9.63 18.86
N LEU A 1169 -28.67 9.93 19.14
CA LEU A 1169 -27.91 9.42 20.30
C LEU A 1169 -28.67 9.48 21.65
N PRO A 1170 -29.43 10.54 21.98
CA PRO A 1170 -30.15 10.59 23.26
C PRO A 1170 -31.16 9.46 23.46
N LEU A 1171 -31.70 8.87 22.39
CA LEU A 1171 -32.58 7.69 22.49
C LEU A 1171 -31.83 6.53 23.15
N ILE A 1172 -30.57 6.32 22.75
CA ILE A 1172 -29.73 5.23 23.28
C ILE A 1172 -29.26 5.54 24.68
N GLU A 1173 -28.86 6.79 24.94
CA GLU A 1173 -28.49 7.25 26.28
C GLU A 1173 -29.67 7.04 27.26
N ALA A 1174 -30.90 7.41 26.88
CA ALA A 1174 -32.09 7.16 27.69
C ALA A 1174 -32.33 5.66 27.95
N ALA A 1175 -32.21 4.81 26.92
CA ALA A 1175 -32.36 3.37 27.05
C ALA A 1175 -31.33 2.74 28.01
N GLN A 1176 -30.08 3.21 27.99
CA GLN A 1176 -29.02 2.75 28.92
C GLN A 1176 -29.35 3.08 30.38
N HIS A 1177 -30.08 4.18 30.63
CA HIS A 1177 -30.61 4.51 31.95
C HIS A 1177 -31.96 3.83 32.27
N GLY A 1178 -32.50 3.02 31.34
CA GLY A 1178 -33.83 2.43 31.45
C GLY A 1178 -34.96 3.47 31.48
N LEU A 1179 -34.71 4.67 30.94
CA LEU A 1179 -35.68 5.75 30.84
C LEU A 1179 -36.62 5.49 29.66
N PRO A 1180 -37.95 5.42 29.87
CA PRO A 1180 -38.91 5.26 28.79
C PRO A 1180 -38.83 6.39 27.75
N ILE A 1181 -39.18 6.07 26.51
CA ILE A 1181 -39.01 7.00 25.38
C ILE A 1181 -40.37 7.32 24.75
N LEU A 1182 -40.64 8.60 24.55
CA LEU A 1182 -41.73 9.14 23.73
C LEU A 1182 -41.11 9.85 22.52
N ALA A 1183 -41.18 9.22 21.34
CA ALA A 1183 -40.52 9.71 20.12
C ALA A 1183 -41.52 10.00 19.01
N ARG A 1184 -41.19 10.95 18.12
CA ARG A 1184 -41.98 11.15 16.89
C ARG A 1184 -41.92 9.92 15.99
N ASP A 1185 -43.01 9.59 15.30
CA ASP A 1185 -43.04 8.48 14.35
C ASP A 1185 -42.33 8.80 13.02
N ILE A 1186 -40.99 8.82 13.03
CA ILE A 1186 -40.13 9.01 11.85
C ILE A 1186 -39.24 7.78 11.58
N PRO A 1187 -38.79 7.53 10.32
CA PRO A 1187 -38.06 6.32 9.94
C PRO A 1187 -36.85 6.01 10.83
N ILE A 1188 -36.03 7.02 11.13
CA ILE A 1188 -34.81 6.82 11.94
C ILE A 1188 -35.13 6.40 13.38
N PHE A 1189 -36.19 6.92 14.00
CA PHE A 1189 -36.55 6.51 15.37
C PHE A 1189 -37.15 5.10 15.39
N ARG A 1190 -37.79 4.67 14.30
CA ARG A 1190 -38.22 3.27 14.13
C ARG A 1190 -37.02 2.35 13.93
N GLU A 1191 -35.97 2.80 13.26
CA GLU A 1191 -34.74 2.04 13.09
C GLU A 1191 -33.97 1.87 14.40
N VAL A 1192 -33.78 2.95 15.16
CA VAL A 1192 -32.98 2.94 16.40
C VAL A 1192 -33.75 2.36 17.58
N ALA A 1193 -34.99 2.81 17.81
CA ALA A 1193 -35.75 2.41 19.00
C ALA A 1193 -36.71 1.24 18.79
N LEU A 1194 -36.97 0.81 17.54
CA LEU A 1194 -37.81 -0.36 17.24
C LEU A 1194 -39.18 -0.31 17.97
N ASP A 1195 -39.49 -1.30 18.81
CA ASP A 1195 -40.70 -1.36 19.64
C ASP A 1195 -40.47 -0.87 21.09
N HIS A 1196 -39.30 -0.28 21.37
CA HIS A 1196 -38.88 0.18 22.70
C HIS A 1196 -39.26 1.65 23.02
N ALA A 1197 -40.02 2.30 22.13
CA ALA A 1197 -40.50 3.66 22.32
C ALA A 1197 -42.01 3.76 22.05
N TYR A 1198 -42.66 4.70 22.73
CA TYR A 1198 -44.02 5.12 22.37
C TYR A 1198 -43.92 6.16 21.26
N TYR A 1199 -44.61 5.92 20.14
CA TYR A 1199 -44.53 6.79 18.97
C TYR A 1199 -45.75 7.69 18.84
N PHE A 1200 -45.53 8.98 18.63
CA PHE A 1200 -46.60 9.94 18.36
C PHE A 1200 -46.53 10.54 16.95
N LYS A 1201 -47.68 10.99 16.45
CA LYS A 1201 -47.84 11.70 15.17
C LYS A 1201 -48.39 13.10 15.41
N GLY A 1202 -48.15 14.03 14.49
CA GLY A 1202 -48.68 15.38 14.53
C GLY A 1202 -47.67 16.46 14.93
N GLU A 1203 -47.77 17.62 14.29
CA GLU A 1203 -46.86 18.76 14.45
C GLU A 1203 -47.47 19.89 15.31
N GLN A 1204 -48.73 19.74 15.73
CA GLN A 1204 -49.38 20.74 16.59
C GLN A 1204 -49.08 20.45 18.07
N PRO A 1205 -48.99 21.48 18.93
CA PRO A 1205 -48.79 21.28 20.37
C PRO A 1205 -49.86 20.39 21.03
N ALA A 1206 -51.11 20.46 20.55
CA ALA A 1206 -52.21 19.64 21.05
C ALA A 1206 -52.01 18.13 20.79
N ASP A 1207 -51.40 17.75 19.66
CA ASP A 1207 -51.13 16.35 19.31
C ASP A 1207 -50.13 15.72 20.30
N LEU A 1208 -49.08 16.48 20.63
CA LEU A 1208 -48.07 16.06 21.61
C LEU A 1208 -48.64 16.03 23.03
N ALA A 1209 -49.41 17.04 23.44
CA ALA A 1209 -50.08 17.04 24.75
C ALA A 1209 -51.01 15.83 24.92
N GLN A 1210 -51.80 15.48 23.90
CA GLN A 1210 -52.65 14.30 23.92
C GLN A 1210 -51.84 13.00 23.99
N SER A 1211 -50.72 12.93 23.28
CA SER A 1211 -49.82 11.78 23.30
C SER A 1211 -49.11 11.61 24.65
N ILE A 1212 -48.73 12.71 25.31
CA ILE A 1212 -48.19 12.70 26.66
C ILE A 1212 -49.23 12.18 27.66
N LYS A 1213 -50.50 12.63 27.58
CA LYS A 1213 -51.58 12.10 28.42
C LYS A 1213 -51.81 10.60 28.21
N ALA A 1214 -51.80 10.14 26.96
CA ALA A 1214 -51.92 8.72 26.64
C ALA A 1214 -50.73 7.91 27.20
N TRP A 1215 -49.51 8.44 27.04
CA TRP A 1215 -48.30 7.83 27.59
C TRP A 1215 -48.33 7.78 29.13
N LEU A 1216 -48.76 8.85 29.81
CA LEU A 1216 -48.89 8.89 31.28
C LEU A 1216 -49.85 7.82 31.79
N ALA A 1217 -50.99 7.62 31.11
CA ALA A 1217 -51.95 6.58 31.47
C ALA A 1217 -51.34 5.16 31.36
N LEU A 1218 -50.50 4.91 30.35
CA LEU A 1218 -49.73 3.66 30.22
C LEU A 1218 -48.62 3.56 31.27
N PHE A 1219 -47.96 4.68 31.58
CA PHE A 1219 -46.89 4.75 32.57
C PHE A 1219 -47.40 4.40 33.97
N GLU A 1220 -48.54 4.96 34.38
CA GLU A 1220 -49.22 4.65 35.65
C GLU A 1220 -49.64 3.16 35.76
N GLN A 1221 -49.94 2.52 34.63
CA GLN A 1221 -50.31 1.11 34.56
C GLN A 1221 -49.10 0.17 34.38
N GLY A 1222 -47.89 0.70 34.22
CA GLY A 1222 -46.69 -0.09 33.89
C GLY A 1222 -46.75 -0.77 32.52
N GLN A 1223 -47.55 -0.23 31.59
CA GLN A 1223 -47.79 -0.77 30.24
C GLN A 1223 -47.10 0.04 29.13
N HIS A 1224 -46.25 1.00 29.48
CA HIS A 1224 -45.45 1.74 28.51
C HIS A 1224 -44.35 0.84 27.90
N PRO A 1225 -43.89 1.12 26.67
CA PRO A 1225 -42.78 0.39 26.07
C PRO A 1225 -41.51 0.46 26.93
N ASP A 1226 -40.88 -0.69 27.19
CA ASP A 1226 -39.63 -0.77 27.96
C ASP A 1226 -38.42 -0.48 27.07
N SER A 1227 -37.57 0.45 27.51
CA SER A 1227 -36.36 0.87 26.80
C SER A 1227 -35.13 0.02 27.11
N LYS A 1228 -35.12 -0.79 28.19
CA LYS A 1228 -33.93 -1.54 28.64
C LYS A 1228 -33.42 -2.61 27.65
N GLY A 1229 -34.26 -3.03 26.72
CA GLY A 1229 -33.92 -4.01 25.68
C GLY A 1229 -33.42 -3.40 24.37
N MET A 1230 -33.34 -2.06 24.28
CA MET A 1230 -33.01 -1.39 23.03
C MET A 1230 -31.58 -1.72 22.58
N PRO A 1231 -31.36 -2.13 21.30
CA PRO A 1231 -30.02 -2.44 20.81
C PRO A 1231 -29.10 -1.22 20.87
N SER A 1232 -27.85 -1.42 21.30
CA SER A 1232 -26.83 -0.38 21.27
C SER A 1232 -25.46 -0.98 20.95
N LEU A 1233 -24.60 -0.16 20.35
CA LEU A 1233 -23.20 -0.49 20.11
C LEU A 1233 -22.33 0.26 21.13
N THR A 1234 -21.20 -0.32 21.48
CA THR A 1234 -20.09 0.45 22.05
C THR A 1234 -19.33 1.19 20.95
N TRP A 1235 -18.55 2.21 21.29
CA TRP A 1235 -17.68 2.90 20.33
C TRP A 1235 -16.66 1.96 19.70
N ALA A 1236 -16.16 0.97 20.45
CA ALA A 1236 -15.28 -0.06 19.91
C ALA A 1236 -15.99 -0.92 18.85
N GLN A 1237 -17.23 -1.34 19.10
CA GLN A 1237 -18.04 -2.09 18.12
C GLN A 1237 -18.39 -1.24 16.90
N SER A 1238 -18.73 0.03 17.09
CA SER A 1238 -18.98 0.98 16.01
C SER A 1238 -17.74 1.21 15.13
N ALA A 1239 -16.56 1.35 15.75
CA ALA A 1239 -15.29 1.49 15.06
C ALA A 1239 -14.91 0.22 14.29
N GLN A 1240 -15.12 -0.96 14.90
CA GLN A 1240 -14.92 -2.25 14.24
C GLN A 1240 -15.82 -2.37 13.01
N ARG A 1241 -17.12 -2.11 13.13
CA ARG A 1241 -18.05 -2.18 11.99
C ARG A 1241 -17.70 -1.18 10.88
N LEU A 1242 -17.32 0.05 11.23
CA LEU A 1242 -16.85 1.04 10.26
C LEU A 1242 -15.63 0.51 9.49
N THR A 1243 -14.65 -0.06 10.20
CA THR A 1243 -13.44 -0.61 9.59
C THR A 1243 -13.71 -1.86 8.76
N GLU A 1244 -14.62 -2.74 9.18
CA GLU A 1244 -15.09 -3.87 8.36
C GLU A 1244 -15.67 -3.38 7.04
N ILE A 1245 -16.53 -2.35 7.03
CA ILE A 1245 -17.12 -1.80 5.79
C ILE A 1245 -16.04 -1.25 4.84
N VAL A 1246 -15.15 -0.39 5.35
CA VAL A 1246 -14.17 0.31 4.51
C VAL A 1246 -13.00 -0.59 4.09
N LEU A 1247 -12.73 -1.70 4.82
CA LEU A 1247 -11.62 -2.62 4.54
C LEU A 1247 -12.05 -3.95 3.86
N ALA A 1248 -13.28 -4.43 4.05
CA ALA A 1248 -13.71 -5.78 3.62
C ALA A 1248 -13.55 -6.06 2.12
N LYS A 1249 -13.59 -5.05 1.25
CA LYS A 1249 -13.52 -5.23 -0.20
C LYS A 1249 -12.12 -5.20 -0.80
N ARG A 1250 -11.07 -5.28 0.04
CA ARG A 1250 -9.68 -5.49 -0.40
C ARG A 1250 -9.20 -6.94 -0.28
N LEU A 1251 -9.99 -7.82 0.32
CA LEU A 1251 -9.67 -9.24 0.52
C LEU A 1251 -10.26 -10.18 -0.55
N GLY A 1252 -10.88 -9.63 -1.61
CA GLY A 1252 -11.63 -10.38 -2.62
C GLY A 1252 -11.14 -10.19 -4.04
#